data_AF-A0A3B4F1M4-F1
#
_entry.id   AF-A0A3B4F1M4-F1
#
_cell.length_a   1.000
_cell.length_b   1.000
_cell.length_c   1.000
_cell.angle_alpha   90.00
_cell.angle_beta   90.00
_cell.angle_gamma   90.00
#
_symmetry.space_group_name_H-M   'P 1'
#
loop_
_entity.id
_entity.type
_entity.pdbx_description
1 polymer ?
#
loop_
_entity_poly.entity_id
_entity_poly.type
_entity_poly.pdbx_seq_one_letter_code
_entity_poly.pdbx_strand_id
1 'polypeptide(L)'
;MLKSKTFVKKTRSGGVMKVVREHYLRDDIWCGSEVCTECKQESTVLQKDACMESSLCSYPHYLVPDTNVVLHQIDILEDPVICNVIILQTVLQEVRHRSAPVYKRLKDIIHEKEKRFYTFTNEHHRDTFIEREPGESANDRNDRAIRVAVKWYSQHLKTFESDTDGLKVVLLTNDQGNKQKAQDNGLLVYKCEEYVKSLIANPELVDRLALSSDDKNEITSSKVLFPEHLPLSRIQTGIKSGSFLQGTFRASRDNYLEATVFVQGEGEDSTEVLIQGLQNLNRAVHQDVVAVQLLSRSEWVAPSSVVLQDEGTAKDDEDAEEEEGKLRTAAAEAARKPTGKVVGIIKRNWRPFCGMLNVSQIKESTRHLFTPADRRIPRIRIETRQASTLSGQRIMVAIDGWPKDSRYPNGHFVRSLGGAGEKDTEEEVLLLEHDVPHQAFSQAVLSFLPKMPWAITPEDMMKREDLRPLTVCSVDPPGCTDIDDALHCRELENGNLEVGVHIADVSHFIRPGNALDKEAASRGTTVYLCGKRIDMVPELLSSNLCSLRSNVDRLAFSCIWEINHKAEILKTRFTKSVINSKASLTYAEAQMRIDDTNKNDNITKSLRGLNKLAKILKRQRIEKGALTLSSLEVRFHMDSETHDPIDLQTKELMETNSMVEEFMLLANISVAQKIYDEFSECALLRKHPAPPPSNYDILIKAAKSKEVEIHTDSAKALADSLDAAKVDGFPYFNTLLRILATRCMMQAVYFCSGMDSDFHHYGLASPIYTHFTSPIRRYADIIVHRLLAVAIGADTTYPDLMDKHKQSALCNNLNYRHKMSQYAQRASVAFHTQVNAYQHLNCVNWLSLLHIKTPFFLQLFFKSRGILNEEGFVLFVRKNAIIVLIPKFGLEGTVFFDSKDKVSPNIVFEEEGPTLSVEQHKFHIFDKVKVTISLDDSNIQHQKIRMALIEPVIPGVSVPAPDTERPAKKQKLDH
;
A
#
# COMPACT_ATOMS: atom_id res chain seq x y z
N MET A 1 45.60 -17.19 33.76
CA MET A 1 46.52 -16.06 33.49
C MET A 1 45.72 -14.84 33.04
N LEU A 2 46.10 -13.61 33.42
CA LEU A 2 45.40 -12.39 32.99
C LEU A 2 46.22 -11.66 31.91
N LYS A 3 45.56 -11.27 30.81
CA LYS A 3 46.12 -10.42 29.75
C LYS A 3 45.25 -9.19 29.55
N SER A 4 45.80 -8.13 28.97
CA SER A 4 45.05 -6.91 28.62
C SER A 4 44.93 -6.75 27.11
N LYS A 5 43.70 -6.70 26.58
CA LYS A 5 43.43 -6.43 25.16
C LYS A 5 43.13 -4.95 24.99
N THR A 6 43.97 -4.25 24.22
CA THR A 6 43.78 -2.82 23.93
C THR A 6 43.33 -2.62 22.49
N PHE A 7 42.32 -1.79 22.27
CA PHE A 7 41.86 -1.41 20.94
C PHE A 7 41.30 0.00 20.94
N VAL A 8 41.28 0.61 19.75
CA VAL A 8 40.78 1.97 19.55
C VAL A 8 39.38 1.88 18.95
N LYS A 9 38.42 2.59 19.54
CA LYS A 9 37.02 2.62 19.09
C LYS A 9 36.60 4.07 18.80
N LYS A 10 35.91 4.28 17.69
CA LYS A 10 35.21 5.54 17.42
C LYS A 10 33.93 5.62 18.28
N THR A 11 33.77 6.72 19.00
CA THR A 11 32.58 7.07 19.78
C THR A 11 31.47 7.55 18.86
N ARG A 12 30.22 7.57 19.37
CA ARG A 12 29.06 8.04 18.59
C ARG A 12 29.17 9.52 18.19
N SER A 13 29.92 10.32 18.93
CA SER A 13 30.19 11.74 18.63
C SER A 13 31.37 11.95 17.66
N GLY A 14 31.93 10.89 17.09
CA GLY A 14 33.07 10.96 16.18
C GLY A 14 34.43 11.08 16.86
N GLY A 15 34.48 11.17 18.19
CA GLY A 15 35.72 11.13 18.96
C GLY A 15 36.36 9.74 18.98
N VAL A 16 37.67 9.66 19.21
CA VAL A 16 38.43 8.41 19.26
C VAL A 16 38.75 8.06 20.71
N MET A 17 38.39 6.86 21.16
CA MET A 17 38.60 6.40 22.53
C MET A 17 39.42 5.11 22.56
N LYS A 18 40.43 5.05 23.42
CA LYS A 18 41.17 3.82 23.70
C LYS A 18 40.40 3.00 24.74
N VAL A 19 40.11 1.75 24.43
CA VAL A 19 39.45 0.80 25.32
C VAL A 19 40.46 -0.28 25.72
N VAL A 20 40.60 -0.48 27.03
CA VAL A 20 41.41 -1.56 27.62
C VAL A 20 40.45 -2.54 28.26
N ARG A 21 40.50 -3.82 27.86
CA ARG A 21 39.70 -4.89 28.46
C ARG A 21 40.61 -5.94 29.05
N GLU A 22 40.23 -6.42 30.22
CA GLU A 22 40.79 -7.62 30.83
C GLU A 22 40.39 -8.84 30.00
N HIS A 23 41.33 -9.74 29.79
CA HIS A 23 41.15 -10.97 29.04
C HIS A 23 41.75 -12.13 29.82
N TYR A 24 40.87 -12.95 30.40
CA TYR A 24 41.27 -14.09 31.23
C TYR A 24 41.57 -15.30 30.36
N LEU A 25 42.74 -15.89 30.61
CA LEU A 25 43.17 -17.17 30.06
C LEU A 25 43.02 -18.27 31.10
N ARG A 26 42.38 -19.35 30.69
CA ARG A 26 41.92 -20.48 31.46
C ARG A 26 42.59 -21.76 30.98
N ASP A 27 42.76 -22.69 31.91
CA ASP A 27 43.36 -24.01 31.70
C ASP A 27 42.33 -25.14 31.88
N ASP A 28 41.09 -24.78 32.22
CA ASP A 28 39.98 -25.69 32.49
C ASP A 28 38.97 -25.77 31.34
N ILE A 29 39.38 -25.38 30.13
CA ILE A 29 38.57 -25.51 28.91
C ILE A 29 38.82 -26.89 28.30
N TRP A 30 37.80 -27.74 28.26
CA TRP A 30 37.92 -29.09 27.72
C TRP A 30 37.85 -29.13 26.18
N CYS A 31 38.45 -30.16 25.58
CA CYS A 31 38.50 -30.31 24.12
C CYS A 31 37.21 -30.87 23.49
N GLY A 32 36.29 -31.41 24.30
CA GLY A 32 34.98 -31.93 23.85
C GLY A 32 35.01 -33.32 23.22
N SER A 33 36.21 -33.92 23.08
CA SER A 33 36.45 -35.24 22.51
C SER A 33 36.32 -36.35 23.55
N GLU A 34 35.66 -37.43 23.16
CA GLU A 34 35.57 -38.69 23.90
C GLU A 34 36.94 -39.38 24.11
N VAL A 35 37.90 -39.16 23.21
CA VAL A 35 39.23 -39.80 23.24
C VAL A 35 40.13 -39.19 24.33
N CYS A 36 39.82 -37.97 24.78
CA CYS A 36 40.65 -37.27 25.76
C CYS A 36 40.32 -37.70 27.20
N THR A 37 41.34 -38.20 27.90
CA THR A 37 41.25 -38.61 29.32
C THR A 37 41.78 -37.55 30.30
N GLU A 38 42.49 -36.53 29.81
CA GLU A 38 43.04 -35.44 30.64
C GLU A 38 42.03 -34.31 30.94
N CYS A 39 41.15 -34.01 29.99
CA CYS A 39 40.13 -32.98 30.19
C CYS A 39 39.04 -33.49 31.15
N LYS A 40 38.77 -32.79 32.26
CA LYS A 40 37.64 -33.11 33.16
C LYS A 40 36.30 -32.95 32.42
N GLN A 41 35.59 -34.05 32.17
CA GLN A 41 34.37 -34.10 31.34
C GLN A 41 33.10 -33.85 32.17
N GLU A 42 32.26 -32.87 31.77
CA GLU A 42 30.85 -32.80 32.20
C GLU A 42 29.89 -33.42 31.15
N SER A 43 30.27 -33.41 29.86
CA SER A 43 29.55 -34.09 28.76
C SER A 43 30.44 -34.20 27.51
N THR A 44 30.60 -35.40 26.94
CA THR A 44 31.31 -35.62 25.66
C THR A 44 30.37 -35.36 24.48
N VAL A 45 30.81 -34.54 23.52
CA VAL A 45 29.99 -34.16 22.35
C VAL A 45 30.56 -34.79 21.07
N LEU A 46 31.88 -34.81 20.91
CA LEU A 46 32.56 -35.37 19.75
C LEU A 46 32.92 -36.84 20.01
N GLN A 47 32.50 -37.74 19.12
CA GLN A 47 32.74 -39.19 19.25
C GLN A 47 33.99 -39.66 18.52
N LYS A 48 34.51 -40.83 18.90
CA LYS A 48 35.65 -41.48 18.24
C LYS A 48 35.30 -42.14 16.89
N ASP A 49 34.09 -42.73 16.79
CA ASP A 49 33.72 -43.65 15.72
C ASP A 49 32.99 -43.03 14.52
N ALA A 50 32.72 -41.72 14.53
CA ALA A 50 31.97 -41.11 13.42
C ALA A 50 32.88 -40.88 12.21
N CYS A 51 32.84 -41.84 11.29
CA CYS A 51 33.56 -41.79 10.03
C CYS A 51 32.66 -41.13 8.98
N MET A 52 33.01 -39.92 8.54
CA MET A 52 32.49 -39.35 7.30
C MET A 52 33.23 -40.04 6.15
N GLU A 53 32.56 -40.98 5.47
CA GLU A 53 33.18 -41.78 4.40
C GLU A 53 33.62 -40.88 3.22
N SER A 54 34.92 -40.61 3.16
CA SER A 54 35.56 -39.77 2.14
C SER A 54 36.70 -40.52 1.47
N SER A 55 36.82 -40.35 0.16
CA SER A 55 37.96 -40.81 -0.64
C SER A 55 39.26 -40.07 -0.34
N LEU A 56 39.20 -38.83 0.18
CA LEU A 56 40.36 -38.05 0.62
C LEU A 56 40.78 -38.37 2.06
N CYS A 57 39.80 -38.67 2.92
CA CYS A 57 40.02 -38.97 4.34
C CYS A 57 39.41 -40.33 4.69
N SER A 58 40.19 -41.41 4.50
CA SER A 58 39.79 -42.79 4.82
C SER A 58 39.87 -43.13 6.33
N TYR A 59 40.15 -42.14 7.17
CA TYR A 59 40.37 -42.27 8.61
C TYR A 59 39.35 -41.40 9.39
N PRO A 60 39.02 -41.75 10.65
CA PRO A 60 38.21 -40.90 11.52
C PRO A 60 38.84 -39.51 11.65
N HIS A 61 38.03 -38.46 11.54
CA HIS A 61 38.54 -37.09 11.66
C HIS A 61 37.50 -36.10 12.19
N TYR A 62 37.99 -35.01 12.80
CA TYR A 62 37.20 -33.84 13.18
C TYR A 62 37.40 -32.70 12.18
N LEU A 63 36.32 -31.99 11.89
CA LEU A 63 36.34 -30.83 10.99
C LEU A 63 36.41 -29.53 11.78
N VAL A 64 37.27 -28.62 11.32
CA VAL A 64 37.35 -27.25 11.83
C VAL A 64 37.14 -26.31 10.65
N PRO A 65 35.95 -25.70 10.48
CA PRO A 65 35.72 -24.78 9.39
C PRO A 65 36.26 -23.38 9.72
N ASP A 66 36.78 -22.74 8.69
CA ASP A 66 37.14 -21.32 8.68
C ASP A 66 35.90 -20.42 8.55
N THR A 67 36.03 -19.13 8.87
CA THR A 67 34.96 -18.14 8.82
C THR A 67 34.28 -18.08 7.46
N ASN A 68 35.05 -18.05 6.36
CA ASN A 68 34.49 -17.96 5.01
C ASN A 68 33.69 -19.23 4.63
N VAL A 69 34.11 -20.40 5.13
CA VAL A 69 33.36 -21.64 4.89
C VAL A 69 32.00 -21.57 5.59
N VAL A 70 31.95 -21.10 6.84
CA VAL A 70 30.69 -20.93 7.56
C VAL A 70 29.78 -19.89 6.89
N LEU A 71 30.32 -18.78 6.38
CA LEU A 71 29.52 -17.72 5.77
C LEU A 71 28.89 -18.15 4.44
N HIS A 72 29.65 -18.84 3.59
CA HIS A 72 29.24 -19.15 2.22
C HIS A 72 28.70 -20.56 2.04
N GLN A 73 28.99 -21.48 2.96
CA GLN A 73 28.64 -22.90 2.83
C GLN A 73 27.88 -23.41 4.07
N ILE A 74 27.07 -22.55 4.71
CA ILE A 74 26.27 -22.95 5.88
C ILE A 74 25.27 -24.06 5.54
N ASP A 75 24.73 -24.08 4.32
CA ASP A 75 23.79 -25.11 3.84
C ASP A 75 24.44 -26.50 3.80
N ILE A 76 25.75 -26.55 3.52
CA ILE A 76 26.54 -27.78 3.57
C ILE A 76 26.71 -28.27 5.01
N LEU A 77 27.02 -27.35 5.93
CA LEU A 77 27.18 -27.66 7.35
C LEU A 77 25.87 -28.05 8.05
N GLU A 78 24.72 -27.71 7.46
CA GLU A 78 23.41 -28.14 7.92
C GLU A 78 23.03 -29.55 7.49
N ASP A 79 23.74 -30.13 6.53
CA ASP A 79 23.42 -31.46 6.04
C ASP A 79 23.73 -32.53 7.11
N PRO A 80 22.85 -33.53 7.31
CA PRO A 80 23.03 -34.57 8.33
C PRO A 80 24.32 -35.40 8.18
N VAL A 81 24.89 -35.45 6.99
CA VAL A 81 26.14 -36.19 6.71
C VAL A 81 27.32 -35.60 7.46
N ILE A 82 27.34 -34.27 7.62
CA ILE A 82 28.44 -33.58 8.28
C ILE A 82 28.22 -33.61 9.78
N CYS A 83 29.08 -34.36 10.47
CA CYS A 83 29.05 -34.50 11.91
C CYS A 83 30.46 -34.33 12.52
N ASN A 84 30.54 -34.21 13.84
CA ASN A 84 31.80 -34.01 14.58
C ASN A 84 32.60 -32.76 14.14
N VAL A 85 31.93 -31.61 14.15
CA VAL A 85 32.52 -30.33 13.75
C VAL A 85 32.89 -29.51 14.99
N ILE A 86 34.11 -28.97 15.01
CA ILE A 86 34.60 -28.05 16.05
C ILE A 86 34.48 -26.62 15.52
N ILE A 87 33.62 -25.84 16.16
CA ILE A 87 33.45 -24.41 15.89
C ILE A 87 34.30 -23.60 16.87
N LEU A 88 35.26 -22.85 16.36
CA LEU A 88 36.09 -21.98 17.18
C LEU A 88 35.33 -20.71 17.58
N GLN A 89 35.59 -20.19 18.78
CA GLN A 89 35.00 -18.94 19.28
C GLN A 89 35.35 -17.74 18.37
N THR A 90 36.55 -17.69 17.82
CA THR A 90 36.95 -16.63 16.85
C THR A 90 36.04 -16.62 15.63
N VAL A 91 35.78 -17.79 15.04
CA VAL A 91 34.89 -17.97 13.87
C VAL A 91 33.47 -17.55 14.23
N LEU A 92 32.95 -18.05 15.36
CA LEU A 92 31.60 -17.74 15.84
C LEU A 92 31.38 -16.23 16.07
N GLN A 93 32.39 -15.52 16.60
CA GLN A 93 32.33 -14.07 16.79
C GLN A 93 32.39 -13.29 15.47
N GLU A 94 33.18 -13.74 14.52
CA GLU A 94 33.29 -13.07 13.23
C GLU A 94 32.01 -13.22 12.41
N VAL A 95 31.44 -14.43 12.37
CA VAL A 95 30.14 -14.71 11.74
C VAL A 95 29.05 -13.84 12.36
N ARG A 96 29.01 -13.70 13.70
CA ARG A 96 28.07 -12.81 14.39
C ARG A 96 28.15 -11.35 13.93
N HIS A 97 29.35 -10.86 13.60
CA HIS A 97 29.54 -9.48 13.16
C HIS A 97 29.25 -9.28 11.68
N ARG A 98 29.46 -10.30 10.84
CA ARG A 98 29.25 -10.23 9.39
C ARG A 98 27.81 -10.56 8.98
N SER A 99 27.23 -11.65 9.48
CA SER A 99 25.90 -12.12 9.10
C SER A 99 25.10 -12.65 10.29
N ALA A 100 24.05 -11.90 10.67
CA ALA A 100 23.14 -12.29 11.73
C ALA A 100 22.34 -13.57 11.42
N PRO A 101 21.80 -13.78 10.19
CA PRO A 101 21.12 -15.02 9.83
C PRO A 101 22.00 -16.26 9.93
N VAL A 102 23.21 -16.22 9.38
CA VAL A 102 24.15 -17.35 9.42
C VAL A 102 24.56 -17.66 10.86
N TYR A 103 24.78 -16.64 11.70
CA TYR A 103 25.08 -16.84 13.12
C TYR A 103 23.95 -17.55 13.87
N LYS A 104 22.67 -17.24 13.56
CA LYS A 104 21.54 -17.94 14.16
C LYS A 104 21.49 -19.40 13.69
N ARG A 105 21.56 -19.63 12.38
CA ARG A 105 21.59 -20.98 11.78
C ARG A 105 22.69 -21.84 12.42
N LEU A 106 23.91 -21.31 12.50
CA LEU A 106 25.02 -21.99 13.16
C LEU A 106 24.74 -22.28 14.65
N LYS A 107 24.11 -21.35 15.36
CA LYS A 107 23.68 -21.61 16.75
C LYS A 107 22.65 -22.71 16.83
N ASP A 108 21.67 -22.73 15.95
CA ASP A 108 20.62 -23.74 15.92
C ASP A 108 21.25 -25.13 15.67
N ILE A 109 22.20 -25.23 14.73
CA ILE A 109 23.03 -26.45 14.49
C ILE A 109 23.80 -26.87 15.75
N ILE A 110 24.41 -25.93 16.48
CA ILE A 110 25.16 -26.23 17.71
C ILE A 110 24.24 -26.80 18.81
N HIS A 111 22.95 -26.43 18.83
CA HIS A 111 22.00 -26.98 19.80
C HIS A 111 21.44 -28.36 19.38
N GLU A 112 21.57 -28.75 18.11
CA GLU A 112 21.22 -30.09 17.62
C GLU A 112 22.24 -31.13 18.08
N LYS A 113 21.87 -31.94 19.08
CA LYS A 113 22.74 -32.98 19.66
C LYS A 113 23.18 -34.06 18.66
N GLU A 114 22.36 -34.33 17.64
CA GLU A 114 22.63 -35.38 16.65
C GLU A 114 23.82 -35.03 15.74
N LYS A 115 24.00 -33.75 15.40
CA LYS A 115 25.09 -33.26 14.53
C LYS A 115 26.44 -33.14 15.21
N ARG A 116 26.45 -33.06 16.55
CA ARG A 116 27.68 -33.08 17.37
C ARG A 116 28.63 -31.93 17.05
N PHE A 117 28.09 -30.71 17.01
CA PHE A 117 28.89 -29.50 16.87
C PHE A 117 29.36 -29.04 18.24
N TYR A 118 30.68 -28.90 18.42
CA TYR A 118 31.27 -28.45 19.68
C TYR A 118 31.87 -27.06 19.53
N THR A 119 31.53 -26.14 20.44
CA THR A 119 32.12 -24.80 20.45
C THR A 119 33.36 -24.77 21.34
N PHE A 120 34.54 -24.58 20.76
CA PHE A 120 35.78 -24.48 21.50
C PHE A 120 36.18 -23.01 21.74
N THR A 121 36.41 -22.67 23.01
CA THR A 121 36.72 -21.29 23.44
C THR A 121 38.21 -20.96 23.34
N ASN A 122 38.73 -21.00 22.10
CA ASN A 122 40.15 -20.78 21.80
C ASN A 122 40.68 -19.40 22.25
N GLU A 123 39.85 -18.36 22.27
CA GLU A 123 40.30 -17.05 22.76
C GLU A 123 40.62 -17.07 24.26
N HIS A 124 39.97 -17.93 25.07
CA HIS A 124 40.18 -17.98 26.51
C HIS A 124 41.08 -19.12 26.95
N HIS A 125 41.52 -20.00 26.05
CA HIS A 125 42.39 -21.11 26.38
C HIS A 125 43.86 -20.68 26.36
N ARG A 126 44.60 -20.97 27.44
CA ARG A 126 45.99 -20.50 27.62
C ARG A 126 46.91 -20.84 26.46
N ASP A 127 46.84 -22.08 25.96
CA ASP A 127 47.78 -22.58 24.95
C ASP A 127 47.39 -22.23 23.50
N THR A 128 46.15 -21.79 23.25
CA THR A 128 45.68 -21.44 21.89
C THR A 128 45.46 -19.94 21.69
N PHE A 129 45.49 -19.16 22.77
CA PHE A 129 45.39 -17.71 22.69
C PHE A 129 46.63 -17.09 22.03
N ILE A 130 46.38 -16.17 21.09
CA ILE A 130 47.42 -15.38 20.43
C ILE A 130 47.16 -13.87 20.52
N GLU A 131 48.24 -13.12 20.64
CA GLU A 131 48.25 -11.66 20.59
C GLU A 131 48.38 -11.17 19.14
N ARG A 132 47.89 -9.96 18.87
CA ARG A 132 47.98 -9.34 17.54
C ARG A 132 49.37 -8.74 17.36
N GLU A 133 50.03 -9.07 16.25
CA GLU A 133 51.34 -8.50 15.93
C GLU A 133 51.25 -7.07 15.38
N PRO A 134 52.27 -6.22 15.60
CA PRO A 134 52.34 -4.90 14.99
C PRO A 134 52.31 -5.00 13.46
N GLY A 135 51.35 -4.32 12.83
CA GLY A 135 51.18 -4.33 11.37
C GLY A 135 50.29 -5.46 10.82
N GLU A 136 49.89 -6.43 11.64
CA GLU A 136 48.98 -7.50 11.25
C GLU A 136 47.52 -7.00 11.19
N SER A 137 46.74 -7.41 10.18
CA SER A 137 45.31 -7.08 10.10
C SER A 137 44.50 -7.89 11.13
N ALA A 138 43.23 -7.52 11.35
CA ALA A 138 42.37 -8.31 12.24
C ALA A 138 42.02 -9.69 11.64
N ASN A 139 41.93 -9.77 10.31
CA ASN A 139 41.64 -11.00 9.58
C ASN A 139 42.82 -11.97 9.68
N ASP A 140 44.03 -11.50 9.38
CA ASP A 140 45.25 -12.33 9.45
C ASP A 140 45.46 -12.94 10.84
N ARG A 141 45.17 -12.14 11.88
CA ARG A 141 45.22 -12.60 13.27
C ARG A 141 44.18 -13.68 13.54
N ASN A 142 42.96 -13.55 13.03
CA ASN A 142 41.92 -14.55 13.21
C ASN A 142 42.31 -15.87 12.52
N ASP A 143 42.79 -15.80 11.27
CA ASP A 143 43.24 -16.98 10.53
C ASP A 143 44.40 -17.67 11.25
N ARG A 144 45.32 -16.89 11.81
CA ARG A 144 46.42 -17.41 12.63
C ARG A 144 45.93 -18.08 13.90
N ALA A 145 44.91 -17.51 14.57
CA ALA A 145 44.31 -18.11 15.77
C ALA A 145 43.65 -19.45 15.44
N ILE A 146 42.99 -19.56 14.28
CA ILE A 146 42.41 -20.81 13.78
C ILE A 146 43.51 -21.85 13.55
N ARG A 147 44.58 -21.49 12.83
CA ARG A 147 45.73 -22.41 12.58
C ARG A 147 46.38 -22.89 13.87
N VAL A 148 46.56 -22.01 14.87
CA VAL A 148 47.13 -22.38 16.18
C VAL A 148 46.19 -23.32 16.94
N ALA A 149 44.88 -23.08 16.92
CA ALA A 149 43.91 -23.97 17.56
C ALA A 149 43.88 -25.35 16.89
N VAL A 150 43.91 -25.43 15.56
CA VAL A 150 43.98 -26.70 14.81
C VAL A 150 45.27 -27.45 15.12
N LYS A 151 46.42 -26.73 15.19
CA LYS A 151 47.71 -27.31 15.57
C LYS A 151 47.67 -27.89 16.99
N TRP A 152 47.09 -27.15 17.94
CA TRP A 152 46.94 -27.60 19.32
C TRP A 152 46.08 -28.86 19.39
N TYR A 153 44.90 -28.88 18.74
CA TYR A 153 44.04 -30.06 18.68
C TYR A 153 44.76 -31.27 18.07
N SER A 154 45.52 -31.05 16.99
CA SER A 154 46.30 -32.10 16.32
C SER A 154 47.40 -32.69 17.22
N GLN A 155 48.01 -31.89 18.09
CA GLN A 155 49.03 -32.35 19.04
C GLN A 155 48.41 -32.98 20.28
N HIS A 156 47.34 -32.38 20.80
CA HIS A 156 46.62 -32.84 21.98
C HIS A 156 46.04 -34.24 21.75
N LEU A 157 45.34 -34.47 20.64
CA LEU A 157 44.71 -35.76 20.35
C LEU A 157 45.73 -36.87 20.06
N LYS A 158 46.86 -36.55 19.41
CA LYS A 158 47.96 -37.51 19.17
C LYS A 158 48.53 -38.12 20.45
N THR A 159 48.39 -37.44 21.59
CA THR A 159 48.95 -37.90 22.87
C THR A 159 48.18 -39.10 23.44
N PHE A 160 46.94 -39.33 22.97
CA PHE A 160 46.03 -40.34 23.51
C PHE A 160 45.77 -41.54 22.59
N GLU A 161 46.45 -41.62 21.45
CA GLU A 161 46.27 -42.69 20.47
C GLU A 161 47.42 -43.69 20.47
N SER A 162 47.08 -44.97 20.60
CA SER A 162 48.02 -46.10 20.64
C SER A 162 48.12 -46.90 19.34
N ASP A 163 47.30 -46.60 18.32
CA ASP A 163 47.25 -47.33 17.04
C ASP A 163 47.64 -46.45 15.83
N THR A 164 48.09 -47.10 14.75
CA THR A 164 48.65 -46.47 13.54
C THR A 164 47.62 -45.78 12.61
N ASP A 165 46.32 -45.99 12.83
CA ASP A 165 45.19 -45.33 12.13
C ASP A 165 44.46 -44.31 13.02
N GLY A 166 45.22 -43.34 13.54
CA GLY A 166 44.73 -42.33 14.48
C GLY A 166 43.78 -41.26 13.91
N LEU A 167 42.85 -40.82 14.76
CA LEU A 167 41.92 -39.70 14.62
C LEU A 167 42.66 -38.39 14.29
N LYS A 168 42.28 -37.77 13.17
CA LYS A 168 42.94 -36.54 12.68
C LYS A 168 42.02 -35.33 12.74
N VAL A 169 42.61 -34.15 12.64
CA VAL A 169 41.88 -32.87 12.63
C VAL A 169 42.13 -32.19 11.29
N VAL A 170 41.05 -31.83 10.62
CA VAL A 170 41.07 -31.28 9.25
C VAL A 170 40.52 -29.86 9.28
N LEU A 171 41.31 -28.91 8.78
CA LEU A 171 40.89 -27.52 8.57
C LEU A 171 40.21 -27.39 7.20
N LEU A 172 39.01 -26.82 7.17
CA LEU A 172 38.35 -26.43 5.92
C LEU A 172 38.49 -24.93 5.72
N THR A 173 39.13 -24.51 4.63
CA THR A 173 39.23 -23.10 4.27
C THR A 173 39.08 -22.91 2.76
N ASN A 174 38.36 -21.87 2.35
CA ASN A 174 38.27 -21.46 0.95
C ASN A 174 39.31 -20.38 0.60
N ASP A 175 40.06 -19.86 1.56
CA ASP A 175 41.15 -18.91 1.31
C ASP A 175 42.43 -19.66 0.92
N GLN A 176 42.88 -19.46 -0.32
CA GLN A 176 44.09 -20.07 -0.86
C GLN A 176 45.35 -19.70 -0.07
N GLY A 177 45.45 -18.46 0.40
CA GLY A 177 46.57 -17.99 1.21
C GLY A 177 46.56 -18.62 2.60
N ASN A 178 45.39 -18.80 3.21
CA ASN A 178 45.26 -19.51 4.47
C ASN A 178 45.60 -21.01 4.32
N LYS A 179 45.13 -21.64 3.24
CA LYS A 179 45.45 -23.04 2.91
C LYS A 179 46.96 -23.26 2.80
N GLN A 180 47.66 -22.44 2.02
CA GLN A 180 49.11 -22.58 1.84
C GLN A 180 49.86 -22.42 3.17
N LYS A 181 49.54 -21.38 3.94
CA LYS A 181 50.14 -21.16 5.27
C LYS A 181 49.83 -22.30 6.25
N ALA A 182 48.66 -22.93 6.17
CA ALA A 182 48.32 -24.08 7.00
C ALA A 182 49.11 -25.34 6.60
N GLN A 183 49.30 -25.57 5.30
CA GLN A 183 50.15 -26.66 4.78
C GLN A 183 51.62 -26.48 5.19
N ASP A 184 52.16 -25.27 5.09
CA ASP A 184 53.53 -24.95 5.53
C ASP A 184 53.72 -25.20 7.04
N ASN A 185 52.66 -25.08 7.83
CA ASN A 185 52.65 -25.39 9.27
C ASN A 185 52.44 -26.88 9.58
N GLY A 186 52.36 -27.75 8.57
CA GLY A 186 52.15 -29.19 8.70
C GLY A 186 50.73 -29.59 9.12
N LEU A 187 49.72 -28.76 8.84
CA LEU A 187 48.32 -29.04 9.16
C LEU A 187 47.60 -29.69 7.97
N LEU A 188 46.65 -30.57 8.26
CA LEU A 188 45.75 -31.14 7.25
C LEU A 188 44.69 -30.10 6.90
N VAL A 189 44.69 -29.65 5.65
CA VAL A 189 43.81 -28.59 5.17
C VAL A 189 43.31 -28.88 3.75
N TYR A 190 42.02 -28.70 3.53
CA TYR A 190 41.37 -28.87 2.24
C TYR A 190 40.47 -27.68 1.93
N LYS A 191 40.22 -27.43 0.63
CA LYS A 191 39.11 -26.55 0.24
C LYS A 191 37.79 -27.25 0.57
N CYS A 192 36.75 -26.47 0.87
CA CYS A 192 35.42 -27.04 1.12
C CYS A 192 34.93 -27.85 -0.10
N GLU A 193 35.17 -27.34 -1.30
CA GLU A 193 34.86 -28.03 -2.56
C GLU A 193 35.59 -29.37 -2.70
N GLU A 194 36.89 -29.42 -2.43
CA GLU A 194 37.70 -30.64 -2.50
C GLU A 194 37.18 -31.70 -1.53
N TYR A 195 36.88 -31.27 -0.29
CA TYR A 195 36.38 -32.17 0.74
C TYR A 195 34.99 -32.70 0.39
N VAL A 196 34.07 -31.86 -0.06
CA VAL A 196 32.69 -32.27 -0.40
C VAL A 196 32.67 -33.21 -1.61
N LYS A 197 33.46 -32.93 -2.66
CA LYS A 197 33.59 -33.82 -3.82
C LYS A 197 34.14 -35.21 -3.48
N SER A 198 34.86 -35.32 -2.36
CA SER A 198 35.46 -36.58 -1.94
C SER A 198 34.53 -37.48 -1.14
N LEU A 199 33.40 -36.98 -0.65
CA LEU A 199 32.42 -37.74 0.14
C LEU A 199 31.72 -38.77 -0.73
N ILE A 200 31.82 -40.05 -0.37
CA ILE A 200 31.38 -41.18 -1.21
C ILE A 200 29.85 -41.36 -1.14
N ALA A 201 29.22 -40.93 -0.05
CA ALA A 201 27.84 -41.29 0.28
C ALA A 201 26.75 -40.34 -0.25
N ASN A 202 27.07 -39.15 -0.77
CA ASN A 202 26.03 -38.18 -1.20
C ASN A 202 26.49 -37.24 -2.34
N PRO A 203 26.28 -37.62 -3.62
CA PRO A 203 26.60 -36.76 -4.76
C PRO A 203 25.75 -35.47 -4.82
N GLU A 204 24.57 -35.44 -4.18
CA GLU A 204 23.68 -34.27 -4.11
C GLU A 204 24.28 -33.08 -3.32
N LEU A 205 25.29 -33.31 -2.48
CA LEU A 205 25.97 -32.26 -1.72
C LEU A 205 26.81 -31.33 -2.61
N VAL A 206 27.26 -31.83 -3.77
CA VAL A 206 28.01 -31.03 -4.74
C VAL A 206 27.11 -29.98 -5.39
N ASP A 207 25.84 -30.30 -5.61
CA ASP A 207 24.85 -29.38 -6.21
C ASP A 207 24.47 -28.23 -5.25
N ARG A 208 24.69 -28.40 -3.94
CA ARG A 208 24.44 -27.37 -2.91
C ARG A 208 25.64 -26.47 -2.65
N LEU A 209 26.78 -26.70 -3.32
CA LEU A 209 28.00 -25.95 -3.09
C LEU A 209 27.91 -24.56 -3.73
N ALA A 210 27.98 -23.51 -2.93
CA ALA A 210 27.99 -22.15 -3.45
C ALA A 210 29.30 -21.93 -4.26
N LEU A 211 29.18 -21.52 -5.52
CA LEU A 211 30.32 -21.16 -6.35
C LEU A 211 30.97 -19.90 -5.77
N SER A 212 32.05 -20.06 -5.00
CA SER A 212 32.90 -18.92 -4.67
C SER A 212 33.61 -18.50 -5.95
N SER A 213 33.29 -17.30 -6.45
CA SER A 213 34.10 -16.65 -7.46
C SER A 213 35.49 -16.38 -6.88
N ASP A 214 36.41 -17.32 -7.10
CA ASP A 214 37.84 -17.07 -6.91
C ASP A 214 38.20 -15.85 -7.80
N ASP A 215 38.84 -14.86 -7.17
CA ASP A 215 39.37 -13.59 -7.69
C ASP A 215 38.46 -12.32 -7.66
N LYS A 216 38.87 -11.38 -6.78
CA LYS A 216 38.69 -9.90 -6.82
C LYS A 216 37.71 -9.19 -5.86
N ASN A 217 37.40 -9.74 -4.69
CA ASN A 217 36.83 -8.89 -3.61
C ASN A 217 37.73 -8.92 -2.36
N GLU A 218 38.99 -8.50 -2.53
CA GLU A 218 39.78 -8.04 -1.40
C GLU A 218 39.02 -6.92 -0.65
N ILE A 219 38.94 -7.11 0.66
CA ILE A 219 38.29 -6.24 1.64
C ILE A 219 39.06 -4.91 1.71
N THR A 220 38.83 -4.02 0.75
CA THR A 220 39.24 -2.63 0.85
C THR A 220 38.17 -1.70 0.26
N SER A 221 37.83 -0.69 1.06
CA SER A 221 36.83 0.36 0.83
C SER A 221 35.37 -0.05 1.05
N SER A 222 34.73 0.68 1.95
CA SER A 222 33.28 0.91 1.95
C SER A 222 32.84 1.32 0.53
N LYS A 223 32.33 0.38 -0.28
CA LYS A 223 31.74 0.69 -1.59
C LYS A 223 30.70 1.79 -1.37
N VAL A 224 30.93 2.96 -1.95
CA VAL A 224 29.97 4.07 -1.92
C VAL A 224 28.81 3.64 -2.82
N LEU A 225 27.69 3.24 -2.20
CA LEU A 225 26.51 2.70 -2.90
C LEU A 225 25.79 3.77 -3.73
N PHE A 226 25.83 5.03 -3.29
CA PHE A 226 25.09 6.11 -3.94
C PHE A 226 25.96 7.32 -4.25
N PRO A 227 25.75 7.99 -5.40
CA PRO A 227 26.48 9.20 -5.75
C PRO A 227 26.23 10.37 -4.78
N GLU A 228 27.16 11.32 -4.70
CA GLU A 228 27.00 12.50 -3.86
C GLU A 228 25.95 13.46 -4.42
N HIS A 229 25.21 14.14 -3.53
CA HIS A 229 24.24 15.16 -3.94
C HIS A 229 24.95 16.48 -4.19
N LEU A 230 24.63 17.13 -5.31
CA LEU A 230 25.14 18.47 -5.60
C LEU A 230 24.59 19.50 -4.59
N PRO A 231 25.37 20.54 -4.27
CA PRO A 231 24.87 21.63 -3.43
C PRO A 231 23.79 22.44 -4.15
N LEU A 232 22.87 22.99 -3.37
CA LEU A 232 21.65 23.66 -3.88
C LEU A 232 21.97 24.84 -4.81
N SER A 233 23.09 25.54 -4.61
CA SER A 233 23.58 26.61 -5.49
C SER A 233 23.93 26.13 -6.90
N ARG A 234 24.59 24.97 -7.02
CA ARG A 234 24.89 24.36 -8.34
C ARG A 234 23.64 23.81 -9.00
N ILE A 235 22.71 23.25 -8.22
CA ILE A 235 21.42 22.79 -8.72
C ILE A 235 20.64 23.97 -9.31
N GLN A 236 20.50 25.08 -8.58
CA GLN A 236 19.81 26.28 -9.05
C GLN A 236 20.46 26.88 -10.30
N THR A 237 21.80 26.91 -10.36
CA THR A 237 22.53 27.38 -11.54
C THR A 237 22.25 26.48 -12.74
N GLY A 238 22.27 25.16 -12.54
CA GLY A 238 21.97 24.18 -13.58
C GLY A 238 20.52 24.19 -14.06
N ILE A 239 19.56 24.51 -13.17
CA ILE A 239 18.15 24.72 -13.55
C ILE A 239 18.03 25.98 -14.42
N LYS A 240 18.68 27.09 -14.02
CA LYS A 240 18.67 28.34 -14.80
C LYS A 240 19.35 28.20 -16.16
N SER A 241 20.40 27.37 -16.26
CA SER A 241 21.06 27.07 -17.54
C SER A 241 20.36 25.98 -18.36
N GLY A 242 19.27 25.40 -17.86
CA GLY A 242 18.52 24.32 -18.52
C GLY A 242 19.22 22.96 -18.54
N SER A 243 20.34 22.79 -17.83
CA SER A 243 21.06 21.51 -17.76
C SER A 243 20.42 20.52 -16.79
N PHE A 244 19.68 21.01 -15.80
CA PHE A 244 18.91 20.20 -14.86
C PHE A 244 17.44 20.60 -14.92
N LEU A 245 16.58 19.60 -14.75
CA LEU A 245 15.14 19.78 -14.68
C LEU A 245 14.68 19.57 -13.24
N GLN A 246 13.79 20.43 -12.76
CA GLN A 246 13.17 20.29 -11.44
C GLN A 246 11.81 19.61 -11.59
N GLY A 247 11.53 18.64 -10.73
CA GLY A 247 10.25 17.96 -10.74
C GLY A 247 9.91 17.23 -9.45
N THR A 248 8.69 16.71 -9.37
CA THR A 248 8.23 15.91 -8.24
C THR A 248 8.50 14.43 -8.49
N PHE A 249 9.21 13.78 -7.57
CA PHE A 249 9.56 12.37 -7.64
C PHE A 249 8.39 11.47 -7.22
N ARG A 250 8.05 10.48 -8.06
CA ARG A 250 7.01 9.48 -7.79
C ARG A 250 7.57 8.08 -8.00
N ALA A 251 7.90 7.42 -6.90
CA ALA A 251 8.21 5.98 -6.90
C ALA A 251 7.01 5.14 -7.40
N SER A 252 7.30 4.09 -8.16
CA SER A 252 6.31 3.09 -8.57
C SER A 252 5.88 2.23 -7.38
N ARG A 253 4.64 1.74 -7.40
CA ARG A 253 4.13 0.78 -6.41
C ARG A 253 4.50 -0.66 -6.74
N ASP A 254 4.74 -0.92 -8.03
CA ASP A 254 4.91 -2.27 -8.59
C ASP A 254 6.38 -2.64 -8.75
N ASN A 255 7.28 -1.65 -8.78
CA ASN A 255 8.71 -1.85 -8.92
C ASN A 255 9.49 -0.79 -8.13
N TYR A 256 10.24 -1.22 -7.11
CA TYR A 256 11.02 -0.32 -6.25
C TYR A 256 12.26 0.27 -6.94
N LEU A 257 12.67 -0.29 -8.07
CA LEU A 257 13.79 0.19 -8.91
C LEU A 257 13.34 1.21 -9.95
N GLU A 258 12.04 1.52 -10.05
CA GLU A 258 11.49 2.48 -11.00
C GLU A 258 10.78 3.64 -10.32
N ALA A 259 11.01 4.83 -10.85
CA ALA A 259 10.28 6.03 -10.48
C ALA A 259 10.07 6.94 -11.69
N THR A 260 9.06 7.79 -11.61
CA THR A 260 8.82 8.86 -12.58
C THR A 260 8.98 10.21 -11.92
N VAL A 261 9.61 11.15 -12.64
CA VAL A 261 9.70 12.55 -12.23
C VAL A 261 8.85 13.38 -13.16
N PHE A 262 7.89 14.10 -12.57
CA PHE A 262 7.03 15.03 -13.29
C PHE A 262 7.71 16.41 -13.28
N VAL A 263 8.25 16.81 -14.43
CA VAL A 263 8.88 18.11 -14.62
C VAL A 263 7.81 19.13 -14.97
N GLN A 264 7.73 20.21 -14.21
CA GLN A 264 6.87 21.34 -14.52
C GLN A 264 7.59 22.21 -15.57
N GLY A 265 7.10 22.20 -16.81
CA GLY A 265 7.57 23.08 -17.87
C GLY A 265 6.90 24.46 -17.81
N GLU A 266 7.45 25.44 -18.55
CA GLU A 266 6.73 26.67 -18.88
C GLU A 266 5.67 26.36 -19.96
N GLY A 267 4.50 25.84 -19.55
CA GLY A 267 3.38 25.48 -20.44
C GLY A 267 2.51 24.33 -19.92
N GLU A 268 1.49 23.93 -20.70
CA GLU A 268 0.59 22.80 -20.39
C GLU A 268 1.22 21.41 -20.59
N ASP A 269 2.41 21.31 -21.19
CA ASP A 269 3.12 20.05 -21.42
C ASP A 269 4.02 19.67 -20.23
N SER A 270 3.45 18.94 -19.26
CA SER A 270 4.26 18.28 -18.23
C SER A 270 5.07 17.14 -18.85
N THR A 271 6.40 17.22 -18.79
CA THR A 271 7.27 16.15 -19.29
C THR A 271 7.50 15.10 -18.19
N GLU A 272 7.19 13.84 -18.50
CA GLU A 272 7.50 12.71 -17.63
C GLU A 272 8.89 12.15 -17.93
N VAL A 273 9.76 12.09 -16.92
CA VAL A 273 11.10 11.50 -17.01
C VAL A 273 11.14 10.21 -16.19
N LEU A 274 11.53 9.11 -16.81
CA LEU A 274 11.69 7.81 -16.17
C LEU A 274 13.06 7.70 -15.49
N ILE A 275 13.10 7.13 -14.28
CA ILE A 275 14.33 6.88 -13.52
C ILE A 275 14.34 5.41 -13.12
N GLN A 276 15.40 4.70 -13.52
CA GLN A 276 15.56 3.27 -13.24
C GLN A 276 16.92 2.98 -12.58
N GLY A 277 16.93 2.08 -11.60
CA GLY A 277 18.13 1.61 -10.90
C GLY A 277 18.48 2.41 -9.65
N LEU A 278 19.06 1.75 -8.64
CA LEU A 278 19.28 2.32 -7.30
C LEU A 278 20.18 3.57 -7.35
N GLN A 279 21.23 3.53 -8.17
CA GLN A 279 22.17 4.64 -8.30
C GLN A 279 21.53 5.90 -8.91
N ASN A 280 20.60 5.72 -9.87
CA ASN A 280 19.92 6.83 -10.54
C ASN A 280 18.77 7.41 -9.70
N LEU A 281 18.10 6.59 -8.89
CA LEU A 281 17.10 7.05 -7.91
C LEU A 281 17.74 7.93 -6.82
N ASN A 282 19.02 7.68 -6.51
CA ASN A 282 19.89 8.49 -5.66
C ASN A 282 19.22 9.04 -4.38
N ARG A 283 18.73 8.14 -3.53
CA ARG A 283 18.19 8.46 -2.20
C ARG A 283 17.02 9.47 -2.22
N ALA A 284 16.22 9.50 -3.29
CA ALA A 284 14.95 10.23 -3.35
C ALA A 284 13.82 9.43 -2.68
N VAL A 285 12.88 10.12 -2.03
CA VAL A 285 11.68 9.51 -1.40
C VAL A 285 10.44 10.01 -2.13
N HIS A 286 9.36 9.22 -2.12
CA HIS A 286 8.09 9.57 -2.77
C HIS A 286 7.62 10.99 -2.38
N GLN A 287 7.29 11.80 -3.39
CA GLN A 287 6.92 13.23 -3.31
C GLN A 287 8.03 14.23 -2.95
N ASP A 288 9.31 13.83 -2.95
CA ASP A 288 10.40 14.79 -2.90
C ASP A 288 10.44 15.67 -4.16
N VAL A 289 10.90 16.91 -4.02
CA VAL A 289 11.23 17.78 -5.15
C VAL A 289 12.70 17.58 -5.47
N VAL A 290 12.97 17.05 -6.66
CA VAL A 290 14.29 16.58 -7.07
C VAL A 290 14.80 17.34 -8.29
N ALA A 291 16.12 17.40 -8.42
CA ALA A 291 16.79 17.85 -9.63
C ALA A 291 17.27 16.64 -10.43
N VAL A 292 16.86 16.57 -11.69
CA VAL A 292 17.13 15.46 -12.61
C VAL A 292 18.01 15.94 -13.75
N GLN A 293 19.00 15.13 -14.08
CA GLN A 293 19.79 15.26 -15.30
C GLN A 293 19.30 14.22 -16.31
N LEU A 294 18.95 14.66 -17.53
CA LEU A 294 18.60 13.74 -18.61
C LEU A 294 19.82 12.96 -19.08
N LEU A 295 19.62 11.67 -19.33
CA LEU A 295 20.61 10.79 -19.94
C LEU A 295 20.58 10.96 -21.47
N SER A 296 21.64 10.47 -22.14
CA SER A 296 21.68 10.51 -23.61
C SER A 296 20.57 9.64 -24.20
N ARG A 297 20.11 9.98 -25.41
CA ARG A 297 19.02 9.23 -26.09
C ARG A 297 19.34 7.74 -26.30
N SER A 298 20.63 7.37 -26.31
CA SER A 298 21.08 5.98 -26.37
C SER A 298 20.77 5.19 -25.09
N GLU A 299 20.60 5.85 -23.95
CA GLU A 299 20.33 5.26 -22.63
C GLU A 299 18.86 5.38 -22.23
N TRP A 300 17.99 5.78 -23.17
CA TRP A 300 16.55 5.82 -22.94
C TRP A 300 15.97 4.42 -22.91
N VAL A 301 15.17 4.14 -21.88
CA VAL A 301 14.57 2.83 -21.62
C VAL A 301 13.05 2.93 -21.68
N ALA A 302 12.40 1.79 -21.92
CA ALA A 302 10.95 1.68 -21.81
C ALA A 302 10.55 1.30 -20.37
N PRO A 303 9.33 1.66 -19.92
CA PRO A 303 8.79 1.19 -18.64
C PRO A 303 8.79 -0.34 -18.58
N SER A 304 9.23 -0.92 -17.46
CA SER A 304 9.24 -2.38 -17.31
C SER A 304 7.82 -2.93 -17.25
N SER A 305 7.59 -4.01 -17.99
CA SER A 305 6.38 -4.83 -17.94
C SER A 305 6.41 -5.88 -16.81
N VAL A 306 7.53 -5.98 -16.08
CA VAL A 306 7.75 -6.95 -15.00
C VAL A 306 7.44 -6.32 -13.65
N VAL A 307 6.62 -7.00 -12.85
CA VAL A 307 6.30 -6.60 -11.47
C VAL A 307 7.37 -7.19 -10.53
N LEU A 308 8.10 -6.34 -9.82
CA LEU A 308 9.12 -6.73 -8.84
C LEU A 308 8.69 -6.30 -7.44
N GLN A 309 8.34 -7.28 -6.59
CA GLN A 309 7.98 -7.02 -5.19
C GLN A 309 9.19 -7.27 -4.27
N ASP A 310 9.40 -6.35 -3.33
CA ASP A 310 10.35 -6.56 -2.25
C ASP A 310 9.74 -7.53 -1.21
N GLU A 311 10.15 -8.80 -1.23
CA GLU A 311 9.55 -9.91 -0.45
C GLU A 311 9.89 -9.91 1.06
N GLY A 312 10.30 -8.79 1.64
CA GLY A 312 10.44 -8.67 3.10
C GLY A 312 11.69 -9.33 3.71
N THR A 313 12.43 -10.16 2.98
CA THR A 313 13.75 -10.67 3.41
C THR A 313 14.82 -9.59 3.23
N ALA A 314 15.84 -9.57 4.10
CA ALA A 314 17.02 -8.74 3.90
C ALA A 314 17.80 -9.37 2.74
N LYS A 315 17.60 -8.87 1.52
CA LYS A 315 18.33 -9.32 0.33
C LYS A 315 19.75 -8.75 0.36
N ASP A 316 20.72 -9.59 0.03
CA ASP A 316 22.11 -9.16 -0.06
C ASP A 316 22.33 -8.34 -1.35
N ASP A 317 23.51 -7.74 -1.51
CA ASP A 317 23.80 -6.85 -2.64
C ASP A 317 23.89 -7.61 -3.98
N GLU A 318 24.25 -8.91 -3.95
CA GLU A 318 24.32 -9.78 -5.14
C GLU A 318 22.92 -10.06 -5.75
N ASP A 319 21.90 -10.28 -4.90
CA ASP A 319 20.50 -10.48 -5.34
C ASP A 319 19.96 -9.25 -6.09
N ALA A 320 20.40 -8.05 -5.69
CA ALA A 320 19.95 -6.79 -6.27
C ALA A 320 20.61 -6.51 -7.63
N GLU A 321 21.88 -6.86 -7.80
CA GLU A 321 22.59 -6.76 -9.08
C GLU A 321 21.97 -7.72 -10.13
N GLU A 322 21.53 -8.90 -9.71
CA GLU A 322 20.83 -9.86 -10.59
C GLU A 322 19.44 -9.35 -11.02
N GLU A 323 18.68 -8.72 -10.12
CA GLU A 323 17.39 -8.06 -10.45
C GLU A 323 17.57 -6.84 -11.36
N GLU A 324 18.60 -6.01 -11.15
CA GLU A 324 18.93 -4.90 -12.06
C GLU A 324 19.31 -5.41 -13.46
N GLY A 325 20.00 -6.56 -13.56
CA GLY A 325 20.31 -7.23 -14.82
C GLY A 325 19.05 -7.64 -15.61
N LYS A 326 18.03 -8.15 -14.92
CA LYS A 326 16.74 -8.57 -15.52
C LYS A 326 15.95 -7.40 -16.14
N LEU A 327 16.10 -6.18 -15.61
CA LEU A 327 15.41 -4.97 -16.10
C LEU A 327 16.01 -4.37 -17.38
N ARG A 328 17.27 -4.67 -17.71
CA ARG A 328 18.00 -4.06 -18.84
C ARG A 328 17.73 -4.70 -20.21
N THR A 329 16.62 -5.39 -20.39
CA THR A 329 16.28 -5.97 -21.71
C THR A 329 15.94 -4.86 -22.71
N ALA A 330 16.57 -4.92 -23.89
CA ALA A 330 16.46 -3.88 -24.91
C ALA A 330 15.04 -3.81 -25.49
N ALA A 331 14.29 -2.75 -25.17
CA ALA A 331 13.02 -2.43 -25.83
C ALA A 331 13.24 -1.78 -27.20
N ALA A 332 12.29 -1.97 -28.12
CA ALA A 332 12.26 -1.35 -29.44
C ALA A 332 12.34 0.19 -29.35
N GLU A 333 13.02 0.85 -30.31
CA GLU A 333 13.30 2.30 -30.28
C GLU A 333 12.04 3.17 -30.14
N ALA A 334 10.91 2.73 -30.70
CA ALA A 334 9.64 3.45 -30.64
C ALA A 334 9.00 3.50 -29.22
N ALA A 335 9.41 2.62 -28.30
CA ALA A 335 8.86 2.52 -26.95
C ALA A 335 9.72 3.21 -25.87
N ARG A 336 10.86 3.81 -26.26
CA ARG A 336 11.81 4.44 -25.33
C ARG A 336 11.27 5.79 -24.84
N LYS A 337 11.20 5.98 -23.52
CA LYS A 337 10.82 7.24 -22.89
C LYS A 337 12.06 8.02 -22.43
N PRO A 338 11.97 9.35 -22.24
CA PRO A 338 13.06 10.13 -21.66
C PRO A 338 13.51 9.57 -20.31
N THR A 339 14.79 9.22 -20.19
CA THR A 339 15.36 8.73 -18.92
C THR A 339 16.30 9.74 -18.28
N GLY A 340 16.35 9.72 -16.96
CA GLY A 340 17.19 10.62 -16.19
C GLY A 340 17.74 10.01 -14.92
N LYS A 341 18.66 10.74 -14.29
CA LYS A 341 19.22 10.43 -12.97
C LYS A 341 19.04 11.60 -12.01
N VAL A 342 18.76 11.29 -10.75
CA VAL A 342 18.65 12.29 -9.69
C VAL A 342 20.04 12.74 -9.26
N VAL A 343 20.33 14.04 -9.39
CA VAL A 343 21.64 14.62 -9.02
C VAL A 343 21.61 15.33 -7.67
N GLY A 344 20.42 15.63 -7.16
CA GLY A 344 20.24 16.23 -5.84
C GLY A 344 18.78 16.48 -5.50
N ILE A 345 18.56 16.83 -4.24
CA ILE A 345 17.23 17.02 -3.66
C ILE A 345 17.06 18.50 -3.30
N ILE A 346 16.02 19.13 -3.83
CA ILE A 346 15.74 20.56 -3.63
C ILE A 346 14.92 20.75 -2.35
N LYS A 347 13.87 19.93 -2.19
CA LYS A 347 13.00 19.95 -1.01
C LYS A 347 12.60 18.53 -0.65
N ARG A 348 12.88 18.16 0.60
CA ARG A 348 12.39 16.91 1.20
C ARG A 348 10.93 17.07 1.63
N ASN A 349 10.13 16.05 1.38
CA ASN A 349 8.72 16.00 1.79
C ASN A 349 8.46 14.76 2.67
N TRP A 350 9.24 14.63 3.75
CA TRP A 350 9.10 13.52 4.67
C TRP A 350 7.95 13.74 5.64
N ARG A 351 7.27 12.63 5.94
CA ARG A 351 6.24 12.54 6.97
C ARG A 351 6.56 11.36 7.88
N PRO A 352 5.95 11.26 9.07
CA PRO A 352 5.93 10.00 9.78
C PRO A 352 5.28 8.90 8.93
N PHE A 353 5.88 7.71 8.95
CA PHE A 353 5.40 6.52 8.26
C PHE A 353 4.97 5.46 9.28
N CYS A 354 3.83 4.84 9.03
CA CYS A 354 3.33 3.70 9.79
C CYS A 354 3.89 2.40 9.21
N GLY A 355 4.07 1.39 10.05
CA GLY A 355 4.64 0.11 9.63
C GLY A 355 4.89 -0.81 10.81
N MET A 356 5.77 -1.79 10.66
CA MET A 356 6.15 -2.74 11.72
C MET A 356 7.66 -2.92 11.76
N LEU A 357 8.13 -3.37 12.92
CA LEU A 357 9.53 -3.64 13.18
C LEU A 357 9.89 -5.07 12.76
N ASN A 358 10.82 -5.21 11.82
CA ASN A 358 11.51 -6.47 11.55
C ASN A 358 12.69 -6.58 12.53
N VAL A 359 12.46 -7.37 13.58
CA VAL A 359 13.45 -7.57 14.64
C VAL A 359 14.62 -8.38 14.10
N SER A 360 15.85 -7.91 14.35
CA SER A 360 17.05 -8.68 14.02
C SER A 360 17.05 -9.99 14.81
N GLN A 361 17.55 -11.05 14.20
CA GLN A 361 17.66 -12.34 14.86
C GLN A 361 18.62 -12.30 16.08
N ILE A 362 19.46 -11.28 16.20
CA ILE A 362 20.33 -11.05 17.35
C ILE A 362 19.57 -10.28 18.44
N LYS A 363 19.23 -10.96 19.54
CA LYS A 363 18.48 -10.40 20.68
C LYS A 363 19.12 -9.17 21.32
N GLU A 364 20.46 -9.06 21.35
CA GLU A 364 21.15 -7.92 21.95
C GLU A 364 21.42 -6.76 20.98
N SER A 365 21.05 -6.92 19.71
CA SER A 365 21.26 -5.85 18.73
C SER A 365 20.32 -4.69 19.02
N THR A 366 20.80 -3.46 18.82
CA THR A 366 19.98 -2.25 18.97
C THR A 366 19.48 -1.73 17.63
N ARG A 367 20.03 -2.24 16.52
CA ARG A 367 19.73 -1.82 15.16
C ARG A 367 18.76 -2.80 14.54
N HIS A 368 17.62 -2.27 14.15
CA HIS A 368 16.50 -3.04 13.62
C HIS A 368 16.05 -2.42 12.31
N LEU A 369 15.36 -3.20 11.48
CA LEU A 369 14.83 -2.74 10.22
C LEU A 369 13.33 -2.51 10.38
N PHE A 370 12.84 -1.35 9.97
CA PHE A 370 11.42 -1.01 9.95
C PHE A 370 10.92 -1.11 8.53
N THR A 371 9.79 -1.79 8.35
CA THR A 371 9.14 -1.93 7.05
C THR A 371 7.92 -1.01 7.05
N PRO A 372 7.88 0.04 6.21
CA PRO A 372 6.73 0.93 6.09
C PRO A 372 5.53 0.22 5.46
N ALA A 373 4.32 0.67 5.79
CA ALA A 373 3.07 0.19 5.17
C ALA A 373 2.94 0.66 3.71
N ASP A 374 3.51 1.80 3.34
CA ASP A 374 3.56 2.23 1.94
C ASP A 374 4.77 1.60 1.24
N ARG A 375 4.51 0.72 0.27
CA ARG A 375 5.54 0.02 -0.52
C ARG A 375 6.42 0.94 -1.37
N ARG A 376 6.00 2.19 -1.58
CA ARG A 376 6.80 3.21 -2.26
C ARG A 376 7.94 3.73 -1.40
N ILE A 377 7.94 3.42 -0.10
CA ILE A 377 8.93 3.90 0.86
C ILE A 377 9.91 2.74 1.15
N PRO A 378 11.22 2.97 1.04
CA PRO A 378 12.20 1.95 1.36
C PRO A 378 12.19 1.64 2.86
N ARG A 379 12.67 0.46 3.23
CA ARG A 379 12.80 0.06 4.64
C ARG A 379 13.75 1.01 5.37
N ILE A 380 13.47 1.28 6.64
CA ILE A 380 14.16 2.29 7.44
C ILE A 380 14.94 1.60 8.56
N ARG A 381 16.22 1.92 8.74
CA ARG A 381 17.01 1.43 9.87
C ARG A 381 16.73 2.30 11.09
N ILE A 382 16.28 1.67 12.19
CA ILE A 382 16.03 2.36 13.46
C ILE A 382 16.91 1.81 14.58
N GLU A 383 17.26 2.67 15.54
CA GLU A 383 17.94 2.27 16.77
C GLU A 383 16.96 2.28 17.95
N THR A 384 16.64 1.09 18.48
CA THR A 384 15.76 0.93 19.66
C THR A 384 16.21 -0.22 20.53
N ARG A 385 15.95 -0.11 21.84
CA ARG A 385 16.15 -1.18 22.84
C ARG A 385 14.85 -1.92 23.17
N GLN A 386 13.72 -1.44 22.68
CA GLN A 386 12.38 -1.96 22.98
C GLN A 386 11.88 -2.95 21.91
N ALA A 387 12.80 -3.58 21.17
CA ALA A 387 12.45 -4.37 19.99
C ALA A 387 11.53 -5.55 20.30
N SER A 388 11.64 -6.16 21.48
CA SER A 388 10.75 -7.23 21.93
C SER A 388 9.31 -6.77 22.14
N THR A 389 9.09 -5.57 22.67
CA THR A 389 7.75 -5.00 22.93
C THR A 389 7.11 -4.49 21.64
N LEU A 390 7.90 -3.91 20.74
CA LEU A 390 7.42 -3.34 19.48
C LEU A 390 7.20 -4.42 18.39
N SER A 391 7.65 -5.64 18.62
CA SER A 391 7.43 -6.77 17.71
C SER A 391 5.94 -7.10 17.63
N GLY A 392 5.40 -7.20 16.41
CA GLY A 392 3.98 -7.48 16.19
C GLY A 392 3.05 -6.27 16.36
N GLN A 393 3.58 -5.10 16.74
CA GLN A 393 2.80 -3.86 16.84
C GLN A 393 2.94 -3.00 15.57
N ARG A 394 1.90 -2.24 15.26
CA ARG A 394 1.96 -1.14 14.30
C ARG A 394 2.62 0.06 14.98
N ILE A 395 3.70 0.56 14.40
CA ILE A 395 4.49 1.67 14.95
C ILE A 395 4.67 2.78 13.91
N MET A 396 4.96 3.98 14.40
CA MET A 396 5.25 5.15 13.59
C MET A 396 6.74 5.51 13.67
N VAL A 397 7.37 5.71 12.51
CA VAL A 397 8.80 6.05 12.37
C VAL A 397 8.94 7.27 11.47
N ALA A 398 9.85 8.18 11.84
CA ALA A 398 10.23 9.32 11.01
C ALA A 398 11.65 9.10 10.44
N ILE A 399 11.87 9.54 9.20
CA ILE A 399 13.18 9.49 8.55
C ILE A 399 14.00 10.72 8.99
N ASP A 400 15.24 10.49 9.41
CA ASP A 400 16.17 11.55 9.81
C ASP A 400 17.16 11.90 8.70
N GLY A 401 17.60 10.90 7.94
CA GLY A 401 18.65 11.08 6.95
C GLY A 401 19.00 9.80 6.21
N TRP A 402 19.56 9.95 5.01
CA TRP A 402 20.02 8.82 4.20
C TRP A 402 21.48 9.03 3.81
N PRO A 403 22.43 8.35 4.47
CA PRO A 403 23.85 8.53 4.20
C PRO A 403 24.28 7.71 2.96
N LYS A 404 25.39 8.11 2.31
CA LYS A 404 25.83 7.57 1.01
C LYS A 404 26.34 6.12 1.04
N ASP A 405 26.72 5.66 2.23
CA ASP A 405 27.28 4.34 2.54
C ASP A 405 26.21 3.32 2.98
N SER A 406 24.95 3.73 3.08
CA SER A 406 23.86 2.87 3.56
C SER A 406 22.79 2.68 2.49
N ARG A 407 22.45 1.41 2.21
CA ARG A 407 21.30 1.05 1.36
C ARG A 407 19.96 1.54 1.91
N TYR A 408 19.83 1.60 3.25
CA TYR A 408 18.60 2.03 3.91
C TYR A 408 18.77 3.39 4.61
N PRO A 409 17.73 4.26 4.63
CA PRO A 409 17.72 5.47 5.44
C PRO A 409 17.77 5.16 6.94
N ASN A 410 18.27 6.11 7.73
CA ASN A 410 18.17 6.10 9.18
C ASN A 410 16.91 6.86 9.62
N GLY A 411 16.24 6.33 10.63
CA GLY A 411 15.09 6.99 11.26
C GLY A 411 14.97 6.68 12.74
N HIS A 412 13.98 7.30 13.37
CA HIS A 412 13.68 7.13 14.79
C HIS A 412 12.20 6.79 15.02
N PHE A 413 11.95 6.07 16.12
CA PHE A 413 10.62 5.73 16.58
C PHE A 413 9.91 6.95 17.17
N VAL A 414 8.64 7.15 16.81
CA VAL A 414 7.80 8.25 17.29
C VAL A 414 6.79 7.75 18.33
N ARG A 415 5.94 6.79 17.96
CA ARG A 415 4.90 6.22 18.84
C ARG A 415 4.44 4.84 18.39
N SER A 416 3.87 4.07 19.32
CA SER A 416 3.16 2.82 19.04
C SER A 416 1.67 3.11 18.85
N LEU A 417 1.02 2.37 17.93
CA LEU A 417 -0.40 2.52 17.58
C LEU A 417 -1.23 1.42 18.26
N GLY A 418 -0.75 0.17 18.21
CA GLY A 418 -1.44 -0.99 18.78
C GLY A 418 -1.01 -2.30 18.13
N GLY A 419 -1.74 -3.38 18.42
CA GLY A 419 -1.47 -4.71 17.84
C GLY A 419 -1.84 -4.76 16.36
N ALA A 420 -1.01 -5.42 15.54
CA ALA A 420 -1.37 -5.65 14.14
C ALA A 420 -2.61 -6.54 14.02
N GLY A 421 -3.55 -6.16 13.16
CA GLY A 421 -4.84 -6.87 13.00
C GLY A 421 -5.98 -6.38 13.90
N GLU A 422 -5.72 -5.53 14.90
CA GLU A 422 -6.79 -4.85 15.65
C GLU A 422 -7.47 -3.81 14.77
N LYS A 423 -8.81 -3.79 14.77
CA LYS A 423 -9.62 -2.89 13.92
C LYS A 423 -9.25 -1.42 14.12
N ASP A 424 -9.24 -0.97 15.37
CA ASP A 424 -8.93 0.43 15.72
C ASP A 424 -7.51 0.82 15.30
N THR A 425 -6.56 -0.10 15.46
CA THR A 425 -5.15 0.11 15.10
C THR A 425 -4.98 0.24 13.57
N GLU A 426 -5.59 -0.65 12.79
CA GLU A 426 -5.50 -0.63 11.32
C GLU A 426 -6.28 0.57 10.73
N GLU A 427 -7.40 0.96 11.35
CA GLU A 427 -8.11 2.20 11.02
C GLU A 427 -7.28 3.45 11.34
N GLU A 428 -6.55 3.48 12.44
CA GLU A 428 -5.66 4.61 12.72
C GLU A 428 -4.48 4.66 11.73
N VAL A 429 -3.88 3.51 11.42
CA VAL A 429 -2.80 3.38 10.42
C VAL A 429 -3.27 3.88 9.05
N LEU A 430 -4.45 3.46 8.57
CA LEU A 430 -4.94 3.89 7.26
C LEU A 430 -5.22 5.41 7.24
N LEU A 431 -5.71 5.98 8.34
CA LEU A 431 -5.96 7.43 8.44
C LEU A 431 -4.65 8.21 8.40
N LEU A 432 -3.61 7.74 9.10
CA LEU A 432 -2.29 8.37 9.12
C LEU A 432 -1.56 8.27 7.78
N GLU A 433 -1.59 7.11 7.13
CA GLU A 433 -0.93 6.90 5.83
C GLU A 433 -1.51 7.77 4.71
N HIS A 434 -2.82 8.07 4.79
CA HIS A 434 -3.50 8.95 3.86
C HIS A 434 -3.59 10.40 4.37
N ASP A 435 -2.89 10.76 5.44
CA ASP A 435 -2.88 12.11 6.00
C ASP A 435 -4.32 12.64 6.23
N VAL A 436 -5.18 11.81 6.81
CA VAL A 436 -6.54 12.18 7.20
C VAL A 436 -6.52 12.65 8.67
N PRO A 437 -6.75 13.94 8.94
CA PRO A 437 -6.80 14.46 10.30
C PRO A 437 -8.00 13.87 11.05
N HIS A 438 -7.71 13.01 12.03
CA HIS A 438 -8.71 12.32 12.85
C HIS A 438 -8.64 12.70 14.33
N GLN A 439 -7.88 13.75 14.66
CA GLN A 439 -7.80 14.28 16.01
C GLN A 439 -9.14 14.91 16.41
N ALA A 440 -9.42 14.88 17.72
CA ALA A 440 -10.55 15.60 18.28
C ALA A 440 -10.43 17.11 18.01
N PHE A 441 -11.58 17.78 17.88
CA PHE A 441 -11.60 19.23 17.70
C PHE A 441 -11.00 19.94 18.91
N SER A 442 -10.13 20.93 18.68
CA SER A 442 -9.50 21.69 19.76
C SER A 442 -10.52 22.54 20.52
N GLN A 443 -10.20 22.89 21.77
CA GLN A 443 -11.05 23.75 22.59
C GLN A 443 -11.30 25.13 21.94
N ALA A 444 -10.31 25.65 21.18
CA ALA A 444 -10.46 26.88 20.42
C ALA A 444 -11.55 26.75 19.34
N VAL A 445 -11.63 25.61 18.65
CA VAL A 445 -12.69 25.33 17.67
C VAL A 445 -14.05 25.23 18.36
N LEU A 446 -14.14 24.50 19.47
CA LEU A 446 -15.39 24.32 20.22
C LEU A 446 -15.91 25.64 20.81
N SER A 447 -15.03 26.59 21.14
CA SER A 447 -15.42 27.90 21.69
C SER A 447 -16.20 28.78 20.70
N PHE A 448 -16.07 28.52 19.39
CA PHE A 448 -16.81 29.23 18.34
C PHE A 448 -18.16 28.59 18.00
N LEU A 449 -18.51 27.47 18.64
CA LEU A 449 -19.83 26.88 18.50
C LEU A 449 -20.89 27.76 19.19
N PRO A 450 -22.12 27.83 18.63
CA PRO A 450 -23.20 28.53 19.30
C PRO A 450 -23.50 27.90 20.66
N LYS A 451 -23.85 28.74 21.63
CA LYS A 451 -24.24 28.26 22.97
C LYS A 451 -25.57 27.53 22.89
N MET A 452 -25.65 26.39 23.56
CA MET A 452 -26.89 25.63 23.71
C MET A 452 -27.68 26.12 24.93
N PRO A 453 -29.02 26.19 24.87
CA PRO A 453 -29.89 25.87 23.72
C PRO A 453 -29.86 26.97 22.63
N TRP A 454 -29.81 26.55 21.36
CA TRP A 454 -29.85 27.45 20.20
C TRP A 454 -31.25 27.48 19.59
N ALA A 455 -31.71 28.68 19.23
CA ALA A 455 -32.96 28.91 18.50
C ALA A 455 -32.75 30.01 17.45
N ILE A 456 -33.61 30.01 16.42
CA ILE A 456 -33.56 31.02 15.35
C ILE A 456 -33.88 32.39 15.95
N THR A 457 -33.02 33.38 15.70
CA THR A 457 -33.20 34.72 16.24
C THR A 457 -34.12 35.57 15.35
N PRO A 458 -34.78 36.61 15.91
CA PRO A 458 -35.54 37.57 15.09
C PRO A 458 -34.69 38.28 14.05
N GLU A 459 -33.41 38.54 14.36
CA GLU A 459 -32.46 39.17 13.43
C GLU A 459 -32.17 38.28 12.21
N ASP A 460 -32.05 36.97 12.43
CA ASP A 460 -31.91 35.98 11.35
C ASP A 460 -33.15 35.96 10.45
N MET A 461 -34.33 36.17 11.04
CA MET A 461 -35.59 36.19 10.30
C MET A 461 -35.78 37.45 9.45
N MET A 462 -35.21 38.59 9.85
CA MET A 462 -35.28 39.81 9.03
C MET A 462 -34.47 39.71 7.73
N LYS A 463 -33.41 38.91 7.71
CA LYS A 463 -32.52 38.75 6.56
C LYS A 463 -32.87 37.54 5.68
N ARG A 464 -33.90 36.77 6.05
CA ARG A 464 -34.25 35.50 5.43
C ARG A 464 -35.72 35.45 5.05
N GLU A 465 -36.00 34.74 3.98
CA GLU A 465 -37.37 34.46 3.57
C GLU A 465 -37.94 33.29 4.39
N ASP A 466 -39.19 33.44 4.83
CA ASP A 466 -39.91 32.39 5.55
C ASP A 466 -40.56 31.41 4.57
N LEU A 467 -39.98 30.21 4.49
CA LEU A 467 -40.46 29.12 3.63
C LEU A 467 -41.02 27.93 4.45
N ARG A 468 -41.23 28.10 5.76
CA ARG A 468 -41.80 27.07 6.64
C ARG A 468 -43.20 26.56 6.26
N PRO A 469 -44.06 27.36 5.59
CA PRO A 469 -45.35 26.87 5.09
C PRO A 469 -45.23 25.85 3.95
N LEU A 470 -44.08 25.76 3.28
CA LEU A 470 -43.89 24.84 2.16
C LEU A 470 -43.83 23.38 2.62
N THR A 471 -44.30 22.49 1.75
CA THR A 471 -44.19 21.04 1.95
C THR A 471 -42.84 20.55 1.43
N VAL A 472 -41.82 20.68 2.27
CA VAL A 472 -40.45 20.25 1.98
C VAL A 472 -40.19 18.86 2.57
N CYS A 473 -39.44 18.01 1.88
CA CYS A 473 -38.98 16.71 2.40
C CYS A 473 -37.52 16.45 2.01
N SER A 474 -36.79 15.66 2.81
CA SER A 474 -35.46 15.15 2.48
C SER A 474 -35.53 13.67 2.07
N VAL A 475 -34.63 13.24 1.19
CA VAL A 475 -34.52 11.84 0.74
C VAL A 475 -33.06 11.40 0.83
N ASP A 476 -32.77 10.55 1.81
CA ASP A 476 -31.42 10.24 2.23
C ASP A 476 -31.14 8.72 2.27
N PRO A 477 -29.87 8.29 2.33
CA PRO A 477 -29.53 6.92 2.69
C PRO A 477 -30.01 6.55 4.11
N PRO A 478 -30.28 5.27 4.38
CA PRO A 478 -30.61 4.82 5.73
C PRO A 478 -29.47 5.15 6.72
N GLY A 479 -29.82 5.65 7.90
CA GLY A 479 -28.86 6.01 8.96
C GLY A 479 -28.15 7.37 8.76
N CYS A 480 -28.55 8.17 7.77
CA CYS A 480 -28.02 9.52 7.57
C CYS A 480 -28.35 10.43 8.76
N THR A 481 -27.34 11.11 9.32
CA THR A 481 -27.52 12.11 10.40
C THR A 481 -27.22 13.53 9.92
N ASP A 482 -26.36 13.66 8.92
CA ASP A 482 -25.90 14.88 8.26
C ASP A 482 -26.72 15.20 6.99
N ILE A 483 -28.03 15.43 7.17
CA ILE A 483 -28.96 15.80 6.08
C ILE A 483 -28.66 17.22 5.60
N ASP A 484 -28.00 17.32 4.44
CA ASP A 484 -27.63 18.60 3.79
C ASP A 484 -28.77 19.19 2.96
N ASP A 485 -29.55 18.34 2.27
CA ASP A 485 -30.47 18.77 1.23
C ASP A 485 -31.93 18.41 1.52
N ALA A 486 -32.83 19.27 1.04
CA ALA A 486 -34.26 19.04 1.06
C ALA A 486 -34.92 19.60 -0.21
N LEU A 487 -36.01 18.99 -0.63
CA LEU A 487 -36.64 19.22 -1.93
C LEU A 487 -38.12 19.54 -1.76
N HIS A 488 -38.65 20.37 -2.66
CA HIS A 488 -40.08 20.50 -2.88
C HIS A 488 -40.42 20.72 -4.35
N CYS A 489 -41.64 20.36 -4.71
CA CYS A 489 -42.28 20.71 -5.98
C CYS A 489 -43.74 21.07 -5.71
N ARG A 490 -44.19 22.21 -6.22
CA ARG A 490 -45.60 22.63 -6.20
C ARG A 490 -46.03 23.18 -7.54
N GLU A 491 -47.32 23.08 -7.81
CA GLU A 491 -47.94 23.68 -8.99
C GLU A 491 -48.34 25.13 -8.68
N LEU A 492 -48.06 26.02 -9.62
CA LEU A 492 -48.41 27.44 -9.57
C LEU A 492 -49.74 27.69 -10.28
N GLU A 493 -50.39 28.82 -9.97
CA GLU A 493 -51.69 29.19 -10.57
C GLU A 493 -51.64 29.35 -12.09
N ASN A 494 -50.46 29.67 -12.65
CA ASN A 494 -50.23 29.80 -14.09
C ASN A 494 -50.00 28.46 -14.82
N GLY A 495 -50.06 27.33 -14.11
CA GLY A 495 -49.82 25.98 -14.65
C GLY A 495 -48.34 25.60 -14.77
N ASN A 496 -47.41 26.44 -14.32
CA ASN A 496 -46.00 26.08 -14.17
C ASN A 496 -45.75 25.35 -12.84
N LEU A 497 -44.57 24.74 -12.71
CA LEU A 497 -44.12 24.13 -11.47
C LEU A 497 -43.06 24.99 -10.81
N GLU A 498 -43.19 25.22 -9.51
CA GLU A 498 -42.10 25.73 -8.69
C GLU A 498 -41.38 24.56 -8.04
N VAL A 499 -40.07 24.47 -8.30
CA VAL A 499 -39.20 23.46 -7.74
C VAL A 499 -38.13 24.13 -6.89
N GLY A 500 -37.92 23.64 -5.67
CA GLY A 500 -36.88 24.16 -4.78
C GLY A 500 -35.93 23.08 -4.28
N VAL A 501 -34.64 23.41 -4.31
CA VAL A 501 -33.57 22.72 -3.59
C VAL A 501 -33.14 23.60 -2.43
N HIS A 502 -33.24 23.08 -1.22
CA HIS A 502 -32.91 23.78 0.02
C HIS A 502 -31.70 23.11 0.65
N ILE A 503 -30.60 23.84 0.80
CA ILE A 503 -29.34 23.32 1.34
C ILE A 503 -29.08 23.91 2.73
N ALA A 504 -28.58 23.11 3.67
CA ALA A 504 -28.19 23.56 5.01
C ALA A 504 -27.27 24.80 4.96
N ASP A 505 -27.61 25.86 5.70
CA ASP A 505 -26.82 27.09 5.69
C ASP A 505 -25.68 27.08 6.71
N VAL A 506 -24.65 26.27 6.43
CA VAL A 506 -23.46 26.13 7.29
C VAL A 506 -22.64 27.42 7.32
N SER A 507 -22.66 28.21 6.24
CA SER A 507 -21.90 29.47 6.13
C SER A 507 -22.31 30.51 7.18
N HIS A 508 -23.52 30.42 7.71
CA HIS A 508 -24.00 31.27 8.80
C HIS A 508 -23.24 31.02 10.11
N PHE A 509 -22.96 29.74 10.42
CA PHE A 509 -22.27 29.32 11.65
C PHE A 509 -20.74 29.39 11.51
N ILE A 510 -20.21 29.09 10.33
CA ILE A 510 -18.76 29.06 10.08
C ILE A 510 -18.31 30.37 9.42
N ARG A 511 -17.91 31.34 10.24
CA ARG A 511 -17.42 32.64 9.80
C ARG A 511 -15.93 32.60 9.40
N PRO A 512 -15.52 33.33 8.35
CA PRO A 512 -14.17 33.27 7.80
C PRO A 512 -13.11 33.69 8.83
N GLY A 513 -11.96 33.02 8.81
CA GLY A 513 -10.78 33.36 9.61
C GLY A 513 -10.79 32.89 11.07
N ASN A 514 -11.91 32.39 11.58
CA ASN A 514 -11.98 31.81 12.92
C ASN A 514 -11.31 30.42 12.99
N ALA A 515 -11.16 29.86 14.20
CA ALA A 515 -10.50 28.56 14.36
C ALA A 515 -11.30 27.41 13.72
N LEU A 516 -12.63 27.47 13.75
CA LEU A 516 -13.53 26.49 13.17
C LEU A 516 -13.41 26.43 11.63
N ASP A 517 -13.29 27.59 10.99
CA ASP A 517 -13.09 27.76 9.55
C ASP A 517 -11.72 27.22 9.11
N LYS A 518 -10.66 27.55 9.86
CA LYS A 518 -9.31 27.00 9.60
C LYS A 518 -9.26 25.48 9.74
N GLU A 519 -9.93 24.93 10.75
CA GLU A 519 -10.03 23.48 10.94
C GLU A 519 -10.83 22.83 9.80
N ALA A 520 -11.99 23.38 9.44
CA ALA A 520 -12.80 22.90 8.33
C ALA A 520 -12.05 22.96 6.99
N ALA A 521 -11.29 24.04 6.74
CA ALA A 521 -10.43 24.18 5.55
C ALA A 521 -9.27 23.17 5.55
N SER A 522 -8.67 22.91 6.72
CA SER A 522 -7.60 21.92 6.89
C SER A 522 -8.09 20.51 6.60
N ARG A 523 -9.25 20.12 7.13
CA ARG A 523 -9.89 18.81 6.87
C ARG A 523 -10.39 18.70 5.43
N GLY A 524 -11.01 19.76 4.90
CA GLY A 524 -11.47 19.91 3.52
C GLY A 524 -12.72 19.10 3.15
N THR A 525 -12.83 17.86 3.63
CA THR A 525 -13.97 16.96 3.40
C THR A 525 -14.19 16.03 4.60
N THR A 526 -15.43 15.62 4.85
CA THR A 526 -15.74 14.50 5.75
C THR A 526 -15.28 13.19 5.10
N VAL A 527 -14.66 12.31 5.86
CA VAL A 527 -14.16 11.00 5.40
C VAL A 527 -15.05 9.90 5.93
N TYR A 528 -15.63 9.10 5.03
CA TYR A 528 -16.47 7.96 5.36
C TYR A 528 -15.66 6.67 5.24
N LEU A 529 -15.52 5.95 6.35
CA LEU A 529 -14.92 4.62 6.44
C LEU A 529 -16.02 3.57 6.68
N CYS A 530 -15.67 2.30 6.67
CA CYS A 530 -16.59 1.25 7.10
C CYS A 530 -16.81 1.35 8.62
N GLY A 531 -18.02 1.68 9.05
CA GLY A 531 -18.38 1.78 10.47
C GLY A 531 -18.00 3.08 11.18
N LYS A 532 -17.18 3.95 10.57
CA LYS A 532 -16.75 5.23 11.17
C LYS A 532 -16.82 6.39 10.19
N ARG A 533 -17.17 7.58 10.70
CA ARG A 533 -17.19 8.84 9.97
C ARG A 533 -16.27 9.84 10.65
N ILE A 534 -15.35 10.45 9.90
CA ILE A 534 -14.47 11.52 10.38
C ILE A 534 -15.01 12.85 9.88
N ASP A 535 -15.64 13.59 10.78
CA ASP A 535 -16.37 14.82 10.43
C ASP A 535 -15.44 15.99 10.11
N MET A 536 -15.81 16.77 9.08
CA MET A 536 -15.19 18.05 8.77
C MET A 536 -15.54 19.12 9.83
N VAL A 537 -16.76 19.08 10.35
CA VAL A 537 -17.30 20.04 11.33
C VAL A 537 -17.75 19.30 12.60
N PRO A 538 -17.75 19.96 13.78
CA PRO A 538 -18.18 19.31 15.02
C PRO A 538 -19.59 18.72 14.96
N GLU A 539 -19.81 17.60 15.66
CA GLU A 539 -21.07 16.84 15.66
C GLU A 539 -22.31 17.70 15.97
N LEU A 540 -22.16 18.70 16.84
CA LEU A 540 -23.24 19.65 17.17
C LEU A 540 -23.74 20.41 15.93
N LEU A 541 -22.85 20.77 15.00
CA LEU A 541 -23.22 21.42 13.75
C LEU A 541 -23.71 20.41 12.72
N SER A 542 -22.98 19.31 12.49
CA SER A 542 -23.30 18.34 11.44
C SER A 542 -24.60 17.60 11.69
N SER A 543 -24.80 17.02 12.88
CA SER A 543 -25.93 16.13 13.17
C SER A 543 -27.16 16.84 13.75
N ASN A 544 -27.02 18.10 14.19
CA ASN A 544 -28.10 18.82 14.88
C ASN A 544 -28.45 20.17 14.27
N LEU A 545 -27.57 21.17 14.37
CA LEU A 545 -27.92 22.56 14.07
C LEU A 545 -28.07 22.84 12.58
N CYS A 546 -27.18 22.28 11.74
CA CYS A 546 -27.24 22.46 10.29
C CYS A 546 -28.12 21.40 9.60
N SER A 547 -28.18 20.18 10.14
CA SER A 547 -28.98 19.09 9.58
C SER A 547 -30.46 19.46 9.45
N LEU A 548 -31.02 19.27 8.26
CA LEU A 548 -32.41 19.61 7.90
C LEU A 548 -33.42 18.56 8.41
N ARG A 549 -33.38 18.32 9.73
CA ARG A 549 -34.23 17.34 10.42
C ARG A 549 -35.71 17.64 10.26
N SER A 550 -36.53 16.59 10.28
CA SER A 550 -37.98 16.70 10.17
C SER A 550 -38.61 17.42 11.37
N ASN A 551 -39.63 18.23 11.09
CA ASN A 551 -40.46 19.00 12.00
C ASN A 551 -39.71 20.01 12.90
N VAL A 552 -38.51 20.44 12.49
CA VAL A 552 -37.76 21.48 13.19
C VAL A 552 -37.38 22.61 12.24
N ASP A 553 -37.50 23.85 12.69
CA ASP A 553 -37.09 25.02 11.91
C ASP A 553 -35.56 25.05 11.77
N ARG A 554 -35.09 25.24 10.53
CA ARG A 554 -33.67 25.23 10.17
C ARG A 554 -33.34 26.32 9.15
N LEU A 555 -32.12 26.84 9.25
CA LEU A 555 -31.59 27.82 8.31
C LEU A 555 -31.13 27.10 7.03
N ALA A 556 -31.55 27.62 5.89
CA ALA A 556 -31.21 27.06 4.59
C ALA A 556 -30.79 28.14 3.58
N PHE A 557 -30.06 27.71 2.56
CA PHE A 557 -29.86 28.44 1.32
C PHE A 557 -30.68 27.75 0.24
N SER A 558 -31.69 28.44 -0.27
CA SER A 558 -32.64 27.92 -1.25
C SER A 558 -32.31 28.37 -2.66
N CYS A 559 -32.30 27.41 -3.58
CA CYS A 559 -32.36 27.63 -5.02
C CYS A 559 -33.75 27.20 -5.51
N ILE A 560 -34.49 28.14 -6.07
CA ILE A 560 -35.88 27.97 -6.48
C ILE A 560 -35.99 28.28 -7.96
N TRP A 561 -36.61 27.37 -8.72
CA TRP A 561 -36.87 27.54 -10.14
C TRP A 561 -38.36 27.53 -10.44
N GLU A 562 -38.75 28.35 -11.40
CA GLU A 562 -40.01 28.18 -12.13
C GLU A 562 -39.71 27.37 -13.38
N ILE A 563 -40.32 26.18 -13.47
CA ILE A 563 -40.05 25.17 -14.50
C ILE A 563 -41.37 24.77 -15.17
N ASN A 564 -41.38 24.65 -16.49
CA ASN A 564 -42.54 24.10 -17.20
C ASN A 564 -42.58 22.56 -17.17
N HIS A 565 -43.65 21.95 -17.66
CA HIS A 565 -43.76 20.48 -17.71
C HIS A 565 -42.74 19.78 -18.65
N LYS A 566 -42.01 20.54 -19.48
CA LYS A 566 -40.91 20.04 -20.32
C LYS A 566 -39.54 20.13 -19.64
N ALA A 567 -39.51 20.48 -18.35
CA ALA A 567 -38.31 20.71 -17.56
C ALA A 567 -37.42 21.88 -18.04
N GLU A 568 -37.99 22.86 -18.74
CA GLU A 568 -37.28 24.08 -19.14
C GLU A 568 -37.38 25.13 -18.02
N ILE A 569 -36.24 25.71 -17.64
CA ILE A 569 -36.16 26.74 -16.59
C ILE A 569 -36.58 28.09 -17.18
N LEU A 570 -37.61 28.69 -16.60
CA LEU A 570 -38.11 30.02 -16.97
C LEU A 570 -37.50 31.12 -16.10
N LYS A 571 -37.38 30.85 -14.80
CA LYS A 571 -36.84 31.79 -13.82
C LYS A 571 -36.07 31.06 -12.74
N THR A 572 -34.95 31.63 -12.32
CA THR A 572 -34.11 31.12 -11.23
C THR A 572 -34.03 32.16 -10.12
N ARG A 573 -34.13 31.72 -8.87
CA ARG A 573 -34.10 32.57 -7.68
C ARG A 573 -33.23 31.94 -6.60
N PHE A 574 -32.29 32.69 -6.07
CA PHE A 574 -31.43 32.29 -4.96
C PHE A 574 -31.78 33.14 -3.73
N THR A 575 -32.00 32.52 -2.59
CA THR A 575 -32.41 33.22 -1.36
C THR A 575 -31.92 32.49 -0.11
N LYS A 576 -31.55 33.25 0.92
CA LYS A 576 -31.37 32.71 2.27
C LYS A 576 -32.74 32.58 2.91
N SER A 577 -33.03 31.42 3.49
CA SER A 577 -34.39 31.11 3.97
C SER A 577 -34.39 30.38 5.31
N VAL A 578 -35.57 30.28 5.90
CA VAL A 578 -35.88 29.36 6.99
C VAL A 578 -36.91 28.36 6.50
N ILE A 579 -36.61 27.07 6.68
CA ILE A 579 -37.48 25.97 6.27
C ILE A 579 -37.85 25.10 7.46
N ASN A 580 -38.91 24.32 7.28
CA ASN A 580 -39.31 23.27 8.22
C ASN A 580 -39.60 22.01 7.39
N SER A 581 -38.65 21.07 7.35
CA SER A 581 -38.79 19.81 6.61
C SER A 581 -39.93 19.00 7.24
N LYS A 582 -40.92 18.58 6.45
CA LYS A 582 -42.09 17.84 6.97
C LYS A 582 -41.83 16.34 7.11
N ALA A 583 -40.85 15.81 6.36
CA ALA A 583 -40.47 14.42 6.41
C ALA A 583 -38.99 14.24 6.03
N SER A 584 -38.34 13.29 6.70
CA SER A 584 -37.03 12.76 6.31
C SER A 584 -37.26 11.31 5.91
N LEU A 585 -37.07 11.01 4.61
CA LEU A 585 -37.40 9.73 4.01
C LEU A 585 -36.13 9.00 3.58
N THR A 586 -36.14 7.68 3.65
CA THR A 586 -35.13 6.87 2.95
C THR A 586 -35.44 6.76 1.46
N TYR A 587 -34.45 6.43 0.63
CA TYR A 587 -34.67 6.18 -0.81
C TYR A 587 -35.76 5.12 -1.08
N ALA A 588 -35.78 4.04 -0.29
CA ALA A 588 -36.76 2.97 -0.42
C ALA A 588 -38.17 3.45 -0.02
N GLU A 589 -38.30 4.18 1.09
CA GLU A 589 -39.59 4.75 1.51
C GLU A 589 -40.12 5.76 0.48
N ALA A 590 -39.26 6.64 -0.03
CA ALA A 590 -39.63 7.60 -1.07
C ALA A 590 -40.09 6.88 -2.35
N GLN A 591 -39.41 5.80 -2.75
CA GLN A 591 -39.79 4.99 -3.92
C GLN A 591 -41.15 4.34 -3.70
N MET A 592 -41.36 3.69 -2.56
CA MET A 592 -42.64 3.10 -2.19
C MET A 592 -43.79 4.12 -2.18
N ARG A 593 -43.54 5.37 -1.76
CA ARG A 593 -44.55 6.44 -1.81
C ARG A 593 -44.86 6.88 -3.23
N ILE A 594 -43.84 7.00 -4.08
CA ILE A 594 -44.01 7.40 -5.49
C ILE A 594 -44.87 6.37 -6.22
N ASP A 595 -44.58 5.08 -6.00
CA ASP A 595 -45.20 3.95 -6.70
C ASP A 595 -46.62 3.62 -6.20
N ASP A 596 -46.91 3.88 -4.93
CA ASP A 596 -48.23 3.63 -4.31
C ASP A 596 -49.28 4.66 -4.78
N THR A 597 -50.09 4.30 -5.76
CA THR A 597 -51.13 5.16 -6.37
C THR A 597 -52.21 5.64 -5.40
N ASN A 598 -52.39 4.97 -4.25
CA ASN A 598 -53.41 5.33 -3.27
C ASN A 598 -53.00 6.48 -2.35
N LYS A 599 -51.69 6.75 -2.22
CA LYS A 599 -51.17 7.88 -1.44
C LYS A 599 -51.19 9.16 -2.27
N ASN A 600 -51.92 10.17 -1.79
CA ASN A 600 -52.14 11.46 -2.47
C ASN A 600 -51.92 12.67 -1.56
N ASP A 601 -51.14 12.50 -0.49
CA ASP A 601 -50.67 13.60 0.35
C ASP A 601 -49.72 14.54 -0.42
N ASN A 602 -49.55 15.76 0.09
CA ASN A 602 -48.77 16.82 -0.57
C ASN A 602 -47.31 16.40 -0.82
N ILE A 603 -46.71 15.64 0.10
CA ILE A 603 -45.33 15.14 -0.05
C ILE A 603 -45.26 14.17 -1.25
N THR A 604 -46.20 13.22 -1.33
CA THR A 604 -46.23 12.25 -2.43
C THR A 604 -46.49 12.91 -3.78
N LYS A 605 -47.38 13.91 -3.85
CA LYS A 605 -47.59 14.70 -5.07
C LYS A 605 -46.31 15.45 -5.49
N SER A 606 -45.63 16.08 -4.54
CA SER A 606 -44.34 16.74 -4.75
C SER A 606 -43.29 15.76 -5.30
N LEU A 607 -43.11 14.60 -4.65
CA LEU A 607 -42.17 13.56 -5.08
C LEU A 607 -42.46 13.02 -6.49
N ARG A 608 -43.74 12.81 -6.84
CA ARG A 608 -44.11 12.40 -8.20
C ARG A 608 -43.82 13.49 -9.23
N GLY A 609 -44.07 14.75 -8.89
CA GLY A 609 -43.71 15.90 -9.74
C GLY A 609 -42.21 15.96 -9.99
N LEU A 610 -41.42 15.84 -8.92
CA LEU A 610 -39.96 15.77 -8.98
C LEU A 610 -39.48 14.59 -9.85
N ASN A 611 -40.00 13.37 -9.63
CA ASN A 611 -39.57 12.20 -10.39
C ASN A 611 -39.88 12.34 -11.90
N LYS A 612 -41.05 12.89 -12.26
CA LYS A 612 -41.39 13.15 -13.67
C LYS A 612 -40.41 14.11 -14.33
N LEU A 613 -40.09 15.22 -13.67
CA LEU A 613 -39.14 16.20 -14.17
C LEU A 613 -37.72 15.63 -14.25
N ALA A 614 -37.29 14.87 -13.24
CA ALA A 614 -35.97 14.25 -13.23
C ALA A 614 -35.75 13.29 -14.40
N LYS A 615 -36.76 12.49 -14.77
CA LYS A 615 -36.67 11.61 -15.97
C LYS A 615 -36.44 12.42 -17.25
N ILE A 616 -37.05 13.60 -17.36
CA ILE A 616 -36.87 14.50 -18.51
C ILE A 616 -35.46 15.11 -18.50
N LEU A 617 -35.02 15.64 -17.36
CA LEU A 617 -33.69 16.24 -17.19
C LEU A 617 -32.58 15.24 -17.51
N LYS A 618 -32.67 14.02 -16.98
CA LYS A 618 -31.72 12.94 -17.25
C LYS A 618 -31.63 12.62 -18.73
N ARG A 619 -32.78 12.49 -19.41
CA ARG A 619 -32.82 12.23 -20.85
C ARG A 619 -32.13 13.33 -21.64
N GLN A 620 -32.42 14.61 -21.35
CA GLN A 620 -31.76 15.75 -22.00
C GLN A 620 -30.24 15.76 -21.74
N ARG A 621 -29.81 15.40 -20.52
CA ARG A 621 -28.40 15.31 -20.15
C ARG A 621 -27.66 14.21 -20.92
N ILE A 622 -28.28 13.04 -21.10
CA ILE A 622 -27.74 11.96 -21.93
C ILE A 622 -27.69 12.39 -23.40
N GLU A 623 -28.74 13.02 -23.94
CA GLU A 623 -28.78 13.52 -25.32
C GLU A 623 -27.68 14.58 -25.60
N LYS A 624 -27.30 15.36 -24.58
CA LYS A 624 -26.17 16.31 -24.61
C LYS A 624 -24.78 15.63 -24.57
N GLY A 625 -24.71 14.34 -24.27
CA GLY A 625 -23.48 13.55 -24.26
C GLY A 625 -22.89 13.26 -22.89
N ALA A 626 -23.68 13.34 -21.80
CA ALA A 626 -23.20 12.98 -20.48
C ALA A 626 -22.96 11.47 -20.37
N LEU A 627 -21.84 11.08 -19.74
CA LEU A 627 -21.44 9.69 -19.61
C LEU A 627 -22.13 9.04 -18.41
N THR A 628 -22.89 7.98 -18.67
CA THR A 628 -23.41 7.10 -17.59
C THR A 628 -22.39 6.00 -17.34
N LEU A 629 -21.51 6.21 -16.35
CA LEU A 629 -20.45 5.28 -15.99
C LEU A 629 -20.87 4.42 -14.79
N SER A 630 -20.46 3.14 -14.82
CA SER A 630 -20.75 2.19 -13.75
C SER A 630 -19.52 1.97 -12.90
N SER A 631 -19.68 2.08 -11.57
CA SER A 631 -18.69 1.66 -10.58
C SER A 631 -19.33 0.64 -9.65
N LEU A 632 -18.58 -0.37 -9.23
CA LEU A 632 -19.03 -1.35 -8.25
C LEU A 632 -18.86 -0.75 -6.85
N GLU A 633 -19.86 0.03 -6.41
CA GLU A 633 -19.92 0.50 -5.03
C GLU A 633 -20.46 -0.60 -4.11
N VAL A 634 -19.63 -0.97 -3.13
CA VAL A 634 -19.95 -2.01 -2.15
C VAL A 634 -20.11 -1.37 -0.77
N ARG A 635 -21.14 -1.77 -0.03
CA ARG A 635 -21.34 -1.36 1.37
C ARG A 635 -21.45 -2.58 2.28
N PHE A 636 -20.87 -2.44 3.46
CA PHE A 636 -21.04 -3.41 4.53
C PHE A 636 -22.23 -3.02 5.40
N HIS A 637 -23.09 -4.01 5.70
CA HIS A 637 -24.04 -3.90 6.79
C HIS A 637 -23.35 -4.33 8.08
N MET A 638 -23.25 -3.43 9.05
CA MET A 638 -22.56 -3.67 10.31
C MET A 638 -23.56 -4.09 11.38
N ASP A 639 -23.21 -5.06 12.20
CA ASP A 639 -23.99 -5.42 13.38
C ASP A 639 -23.98 -4.29 14.41
N SER A 640 -25.13 -4.07 15.06
CA SER A 640 -25.31 -2.99 16.02
C SER A 640 -24.65 -3.25 17.38
N GLU A 641 -24.39 -4.51 17.74
CA GLU A 641 -23.77 -4.87 19.02
C GLU A 641 -22.27 -5.14 18.88
N THR A 642 -21.87 -5.94 17.88
CA THR A 642 -20.46 -6.34 17.70
C THR A 642 -19.65 -5.37 16.85
N HIS A 643 -20.31 -4.48 16.08
CA HIS A 643 -19.67 -3.67 15.04
C HIS A 643 -18.88 -4.50 14.02
N ASP A 644 -19.23 -5.77 13.84
CA ASP A 644 -18.69 -6.65 12.81
C ASP A 644 -19.59 -6.61 11.56
N PRO A 645 -19.03 -6.67 10.34
CA PRO A 645 -19.83 -6.62 9.13
C PRO A 645 -20.56 -7.95 8.85
N ILE A 646 -21.90 -7.92 8.89
CA ILE A 646 -22.79 -9.07 8.67
C ILE A 646 -22.86 -9.45 7.19
N ASP A 647 -23.06 -8.46 6.31
CA ASP A 647 -23.35 -8.69 4.90
C ASP A 647 -22.69 -7.65 3.99
N LEU A 648 -22.32 -8.08 2.79
CA LEU A 648 -21.69 -7.27 1.75
C LEU A 648 -22.70 -7.08 0.61
N GLN A 649 -23.31 -5.91 0.54
CA GLN A 649 -24.33 -5.62 -0.46
C GLN A 649 -23.80 -4.65 -1.52
N THR A 650 -24.08 -4.98 -2.78
CA THR A 650 -23.92 -4.02 -3.88
C THR A 650 -25.03 -3.00 -3.78
N LYS A 651 -24.69 -1.72 -3.93
CA LYS A 651 -25.67 -0.64 -3.85
C LYS A 651 -26.58 -0.67 -5.07
N GLU A 652 -27.83 -1.07 -4.88
CA GLU A 652 -28.85 -0.98 -5.92
C GLU A 652 -29.25 0.49 -6.14
N LEU A 653 -29.23 0.93 -7.40
CA LEU A 653 -29.63 2.29 -7.77
C LEU A 653 -31.13 2.33 -8.04
N MET A 654 -31.88 3.09 -7.24
CA MET A 654 -33.33 3.30 -7.40
C MET A 654 -33.61 4.55 -8.25
N GLU A 655 -34.85 4.70 -8.75
CA GLU A 655 -35.24 5.91 -9.49
C GLU A 655 -35.14 7.16 -8.61
N THR A 656 -35.45 7.05 -7.31
CA THR A 656 -35.29 8.13 -6.33
C THR A 656 -33.85 8.62 -6.19
N ASN A 657 -32.84 7.73 -6.33
CA ASN A 657 -31.44 8.17 -6.36
C ASN A 657 -31.17 9.08 -7.56
N SER A 658 -31.64 8.66 -8.74
CA SER A 658 -31.52 9.44 -9.96
C SER A 658 -32.30 10.76 -9.88
N MET A 659 -33.46 10.77 -9.22
CA MET A 659 -34.27 11.97 -9.01
C MET A 659 -33.50 13.04 -8.23
N VAL A 660 -32.95 12.66 -7.07
CA VAL A 660 -32.16 13.59 -6.24
C VAL A 660 -30.92 14.04 -7.01
N GLU A 661 -30.22 13.13 -7.70
CA GLU A 661 -29.02 13.45 -8.49
C GLU A 661 -29.27 14.58 -9.51
N GLU A 662 -30.32 14.49 -10.33
CA GLU A 662 -30.58 15.49 -11.37
C GLU A 662 -30.87 16.89 -10.79
N PHE A 663 -31.61 16.99 -9.68
CA PHE A 663 -31.86 18.29 -9.05
C PHE A 663 -30.63 18.86 -8.34
N MET A 664 -29.79 18.02 -7.75
CA MET A 664 -28.51 18.47 -7.19
C MET A 664 -27.55 18.95 -8.29
N LEU A 665 -27.50 18.25 -9.44
CA LEU A 665 -26.74 18.70 -10.61
C LEU A 665 -27.27 20.03 -11.13
N LEU A 666 -28.59 20.20 -11.22
CA LEU A 666 -29.22 21.44 -11.66
C LEU A 666 -28.91 22.61 -10.71
N ALA A 667 -28.97 22.38 -9.39
CA ALA A 667 -28.56 23.34 -8.36
C ALA A 667 -27.11 23.77 -8.56
N ASN A 668 -26.21 22.80 -8.68
CA ASN A 668 -24.78 23.03 -8.86
C ASN A 668 -24.48 23.85 -10.13
N ILE A 669 -25.11 23.52 -11.27
CA ILE A 669 -24.91 24.26 -12.53
C ILE A 669 -25.46 25.68 -12.43
N SER A 670 -26.68 25.85 -11.89
CA SER A 670 -27.30 27.17 -11.75
C SER A 670 -26.48 28.08 -10.83
N VAL A 671 -25.98 27.55 -9.71
CA VAL A 671 -25.09 28.28 -8.79
C VAL A 671 -23.76 28.60 -9.45
N ALA A 672 -23.16 27.64 -10.17
CA ALA A 672 -21.88 27.85 -10.87
C ALA A 672 -21.96 29.02 -11.86
N GLN A 673 -23.03 29.09 -12.65
CA GLN A 673 -23.30 30.21 -13.55
C GLN A 673 -23.41 31.52 -12.77
N LYS A 674 -24.27 31.56 -11.74
CA LYS A 674 -24.51 32.80 -10.98
C LYS A 674 -23.25 33.33 -10.29
N ILE A 675 -22.42 32.48 -9.70
CA ILE A 675 -21.18 32.94 -9.04
C ILE A 675 -20.12 33.36 -10.05
N TYR A 676 -20.08 32.74 -11.23
CA TYR A 676 -19.12 33.10 -12.27
C TYR A 676 -19.48 34.42 -12.94
N ASP A 677 -20.78 34.66 -13.18
CA ASP A 677 -21.27 35.92 -13.76
C ASP A 677 -20.93 37.14 -12.87
N GLU A 678 -20.97 36.98 -11.54
CA GLU A 678 -20.63 38.04 -10.58
C GLU A 678 -19.13 38.09 -10.23
N PHE A 679 -18.46 36.92 -10.17
CA PHE A 679 -17.08 36.78 -9.68
C PHE A 679 -16.22 35.95 -10.63
N SER A 680 -16.10 36.40 -11.88
CA SER A 680 -15.39 35.68 -12.95
C SER A 680 -13.92 35.38 -12.67
N GLU A 681 -13.23 36.17 -11.83
CA GLU A 681 -11.80 35.98 -11.51
C GLU A 681 -11.53 35.13 -10.26
N CYS A 682 -12.52 34.88 -9.40
CA CYS A 682 -12.30 34.21 -8.11
C CYS A 682 -13.37 33.16 -7.76
N ALA A 683 -14.22 32.77 -8.72
CA ALA A 683 -15.19 31.71 -8.52
C ALA A 683 -14.50 30.35 -8.29
N LEU A 684 -14.95 29.63 -7.27
CA LEU A 684 -14.54 28.26 -7.03
C LEU A 684 -15.41 27.32 -7.88
N LEU A 685 -14.78 26.68 -8.86
CA LEU A 685 -15.42 25.79 -9.83
C LEU A 685 -14.79 24.40 -9.76
N ARG A 686 -15.44 23.42 -10.40
CA ARG A 686 -14.96 22.04 -10.50
C ARG A 686 -15.04 21.57 -11.93
N LYS A 687 -13.89 21.20 -12.50
CA LYS A 687 -13.78 20.69 -13.87
C LYS A 687 -13.46 19.21 -13.90
N HIS A 688 -13.75 18.60 -15.03
CA HIS A 688 -13.32 17.24 -15.35
C HIS A 688 -12.62 17.31 -16.70
N PRO A 689 -11.28 17.36 -16.71
CA PRO A 689 -10.51 17.44 -17.94
C PRO A 689 -10.78 16.23 -18.84
N ALA A 690 -10.76 16.43 -20.15
CA ALA A 690 -10.83 15.32 -21.10
C ALA A 690 -9.60 14.41 -20.92
N PRO A 691 -9.77 13.09 -20.84
CA PRO A 691 -8.65 12.18 -20.72
C PRO A 691 -7.82 12.12 -22.01
N PRO A 692 -6.49 12.00 -21.92
CA PRO A 692 -5.63 11.84 -23.09
C PRO A 692 -5.99 10.58 -23.91
N PRO A 693 -5.85 10.60 -25.25
CA PRO A 693 -6.18 9.44 -26.11
C PRO A 693 -5.46 8.15 -25.69
N SER A 694 -4.22 8.24 -25.21
CA SER A 694 -3.43 7.09 -24.75
C SER A 694 -4.09 6.29 -23.62
N ASN A 695 -4.95 6.92 -22.81
CA ASN A 695 -5.66 6.22 -21.74
C ASN A 695 -6.75 5.28 -22.30
N TYR A 696 -7.31 5.60 -23.47
CA TYR A 696 -8.33 4.81 -24.12
C TYR A 696 -7.78 3.65 -24.94
N ASP A 697 -6.48 3.61 -25.25
CA ASP A 697 -5.87 2.54 -26.06
C ASP A 697 -6.20 1.14 -25.50
N ILE A 698 -6.20 1.00 -24.17
CA ILE A 698 -6.53 -0.27 -23.52
C ILE A 698 -8.01 -0.61 -23.71
N LEU A 699 -8.90 0.38 -23.58
CA LEU A 699 -10.34 0.22 -23.77
C LEU A 699 -10.66 -0.15 -25.22
N ILE A 700 -10.05 0.53 -26.19
CA ILE A 700 -10.24 0.30 -27.63
C ILE A 700 -9.75 -1.10 -28.00
N LYS A 701 -8.55 -1.48 -27.55
CA LYS A 701 -8.00 -2.84 -27.78
C LYS A 701 -8.90 -3.92 -27.15
N ALA A 702 -9.42 -3.68 -25.94
CA ALA A 702 -10.32 -4.59 -25.26
C ALA A 702 -11.68 -4.72 -25.96
N ALA A 703 -12.24 -3.63 -26.50
CA ALA A 703 -13.49 -3.69 -27.27
C ALA A 703 -13.29 -4.41 -28.60
N LYS A 704 -12.18 -4.11 -29.30
CA LYS A 704 -11.82 -4.72 -30.59
C LYS A 704 -11.63 -6.24 -30.49
N SER A 705 -11.18 -6.76 -29.34
CA SER A 705 -11.03 -8.22 -29.13
C SER A 705 -12.35 -8.99 -29.13
N LYS A 706 -13.48 -8.30 -28.91
CA LYS A 706 -14.85 -8.85 -29.01
C LYS A 706 -15.62 -8.25 -30.19
N GLU A 707 -14.90 -7.74 -31.19
CA GLU A 707 -15.47 -7.18 -32.43
C GLU A 707 -16.41 -5.97 -32.20
N VAL A 708 -16.23 -5.24 -31.10
CA VAL A 708 -16.99 -4.03 -30.78
C VAL A 708 -16.12 -2.79 -31.04
N GLU A 709 -16.68 -1.83 -31.78
CA GLU A 709 -16.04 -0.54 -32.04
C GLU A 709 -16.47 0.49 -31.00
N ILE A 710 -15.48 1.21 -30.43
CA ILE A 710 -15.70 2.28 -29.47
C ILE A 710 -15.09 3.56 -30.01
N HIS A 711 -15.90 4.60 -30.11
CA HIS A 711 -15.46 5.91 -30.58
C HIS A 711 -15.05 6.78 -29.40
N THR A 712 -13.88 7.41 -29.47
CA THR A 712 -13.29 8.16 -28.35
C THR A 712 -13.09 9.64 -28.65
N ASP A 713 -13.65 10.12 -29.76
CA ASP A 713 -13.47 11.49 -30.26
C ASP A 713 -14.14 12.54 -29.37
N SER A 714 -15.26 12.18 -28.73
CA SER A 714 -15.99 13.05 -27.81
C SER A 714 -16.73 12.24 -26.74
N ALA A 715 -17.12 12.91 -25.64
CA ALA A 715 -17.92 12.28 -24.59
C ALA A 715 -19.22 11.68 -25.13
N LYS A 716 -19.86 12.35 -26.11
CA LYS A 716 -21.09 11.87 -26.75
C LYS A 716 -20.85 10.63 -27.60
N ALA A 717 -19.85 10.66 -28.48
CA ALA A 717 -19.50 9.50 -29.31
C ALA A 717 -19.12 8.27 -28.44
N LEU A 718 -18.43 8.51 -27.32
CA LEU A 718 -18.11 7.48 -26.34
C LEU A 718 -19.38 6.95 -25.64
N ALA A 719 -20.29 7.83 -25.22
CA ALA A 719 -21.55 7.43 -24.60
C ALA A 719 -22.40 6.57 -25.56
N ASP A 720 -22.60 7.04 -26.79
CA ASP A 720 -23.42 6.39 -27.80
C ASP A 720 -22.84 5.02 -28.20
N SER A 721 -21.50 4.93 -28.38
CA SER A 721 -20.82 3.66 -28.66
C SER A 721 -20.84 2.70 -27.47
N LEU A 722 -20.70 3.19 -26.24
CA LEU A 722 -20.86 2.37 -25.03
C LEU A 722 -22.31 1.88 -24.87
N ASP A 723 -23.32 2.66 -25.18
CA ASP A 723 -24.72 2.25 -25.10
C ASP A 723 -25.06 1.18 -26.15
N ALA A 724 -24.45 1.27 -27.34
CA ALA A 724 -24.56 0.30 -28.43
C ALA A 724 -23.76 -0.99 -28.19
N ALA A 725 -22.72 -0.96 -27.35
CA ALA A 725 -21.82 -2.08 -27.07
C ALA A 725 -22.50 -3.20 -26.25
N LYS A 726 -23.28 -4.04 -26.95
CA LYS A 726 -23.93 -5.23 -26.41
C LYS A 726 -23.51 -6.45 -27.22
N VAL A 727 -23.16 -7.53 -26.54
CA VAL A 727 -22.76 -8.79 -27.14
C VAL A 727 -23.76 -9.86 -26.72
N ASP A 728 -24.35 -10.54 -27.71
CA ASP A 728 -25.30 -11.62 -27.46
C ASP A 728 -24.64 -12.75 -26.65
N GLY A 729 -25.34 -13.24 -25.63
CA GLY A 729 -24.81 -14.24 -24.70
C GLY A 729 -23.89 -13.69 -23.60
N PHE A 730 -23.55 -12.39 -23.60
CA PHE A 730 -22.78 -11.76 -22.52
C PHE A 730 -23.40 -10.46 -21.98
N PRO A 731 -24.50 -10.54 -21.19
CA PRO A 731 -25.21 -9.35 -20.69
C PRO A 731 -24.37 -8.41 -19.83
N TYR A 732 -23.36 -8.93 -19.12
CA TYR A 732 -22.51 -8.16 -18.21
C TYR A 732 -21.36 -7.42 -18.93
N PHE A 733 -21.14 -7.68 -20.22
CA PHE A 733 -20.08 -7.06 -21.02
C PHE A 733 -20.13 -5.53 -21.00
N ASN A 734 -21.32 -4.96 -21.15
CA ASN A 734 -21.52 -3.51 -21.15
C ASN A 734 -21.04 -2.86 -19.84
N THR A 735 -21.36 -3.51 -18.71
CA THR A 735 -20.94 -3.06 -17.39
C THR A 735 -19.42 -3.12 -17.24
N LEU A 736 -18.77 -4.18 -17.74
CA LEU A 736 -17.31 -4.29 -17.73
C LEU A 736 -16.63 -3.20 -18.56
N LEU A 737 -17.16 -2.92 -19.76
CA LEU A 737 -16.67 -1.82 -20.59
C LEU A 737 -16.82 -0.47 -19.88
N ARG A 738 -17.95 -0.21 -19.22
CA ARG A 738 -18.15 1.03 -18.44
C ARG A 738 -17.21 1.13 -17.25
N ILE A 739 -16.91 0.01 -16.57
CA ILE A 739 -15.93 -0.04 -15.49
C ILE A 739 -14.53 0.31 -16.03
N LEU A 740 -14.13 -0.24 -17.18
CA LEU A 740 -12.86 0.11 -17.82
C LEU A 740 -12.83 1.57 -18.29
N ALA A 741 -13.90 2.05 -18.92
CA ALA A 741 -14.02 3.45 -19.34
C ALA A 741 -13.86 4.41 -18.16
N THR A 742 -14.43 4.07 -16.99
CA THR A 742 -14.27 4.84 -15.75
C THR A 742 -12.80 4.95 -15.31
N ARG A 743 -11.96 3.94 -15.57
CA ARG A 743 -10.52 3.97 -15.25
C ARG A 743 -9.70 4.81 -16.22
N CYS A 744 -10.17 4.98 -17.45
CA CYS A 744 -9.53 5.83 -18.45
C CYS A 744 -9.72 7.32 -18.12
N MET A 745 -10.77 7.67 -17.38
CA MET A 745 -11.13 9.05 -17.03
C MET A 745 -10.09 9.72 -16.14
N MET A 746 -9.94 11.03 -16.33
CA MET A 746 -9.13 11.88 -15.47
C MET A 746 -9.81 12.12 -14.12
N GLN A 747 -9.03 12.53 -13.12
CA GLN A 747 -9.60 12.98 -11.86
C GLN A 747 -10.25 14.36 -12.04
N ALA A 748 -11.50 14.50 -11.61
CA ALA A 748 -12.14 15.82 -11.51
C ALA A 748 -11.52 16.65 -10.38
N VAL A 749 -11.26 17.94 -10.63
CA VAL A 749 -10.51 18.83 -9.73
C VAL A 749 -11.23 20.16 -9.53
N TYR A 750 -11.14 20.70 -8.32
CA TYR A 750 -11.49 22.07 -8.01
C TYR A 750 -10.41 23.02 -8.54
N PHE A 751 -10.83 24.19 -9.01
CA PHE A 751 -9.93 25.23 -9.48
C PHE A 751 -10.56 26.61 -9.26
N CYS A 752 -9.73 27.63 -9.35
CA CYS A 752 -10.14 29.04 -9.27
C CYS A 752 -10.23 29.60 -10.69
N SER A 753 -11.35 30.24 -11.04
CA SER A 753 -11.62 30.72 -12.39
C SER A 753 -10.63 31.77 -12.91
N GLY A 754 -9.95 32.52 -12.05
CA GLY A 754 -8.93 33.49 -12.48
C GLY A 754 -7.53 32.91 -12.71
N MET A 755 -7.32 31.61 -12.48
CA MET A 755 -6.03 30.94 -12.68
C MET A 755 -6.04 29.92 -13.82
N ASP A 756 -7.21 29.61 -14.38
CA ASP A 756 -7.42 28.57 -15.39
C ASP A 756 -8.53 29.02 -16.34
N SER A 757 -8.40 28.74 -17.63
CA SER A 757 -9.37 29.13 -18.66
C SER A 757 -10.32 28.01 -19.07
N ASP A 758 -10.04 26.76 -18.69
CA ASP A 758 -10.88 25.61 -19.03
C ASP A 758 -11.86 25.31 -17.88
N PHE A 759 -13.15 25.45 -18.16
CA PHE A 759 -14.25 25.23 -17.21
C PHE A 759 -15.04 23.95 -17.49
N HIS A 760 -14.72 23.24 -18.57
CA HIS A 760 -15.55 22.18 -19.09
C HIS A 760 -15.55 20.96 -18.15
N HIS A 761 -16.73 20.34 -18.00
CA HIS A 761 -16.89 19.11 -17.24
C HIS A 761 -17.21 17.94 -18.17
N TYR A 762 -16.16 17.26 -18.64
CA TYR A 762 -16.23 16.17 -19.62
C TYR A 762 -17.29 15.11 -19.28
N GLY A 763 -17.26 14.56 -18.06
CA GLY A 763 -18.19 13.49 -17.67
C GLY A 763 -19.67 13.88 -17.59
N LEU A 764 -19.97 15.17 -17.37
CA LEU A 764 -21.34 15.68 -17.22
C LEU A 764 -21.85 16.36 -18.49
N ALA A 765 -20.98 16.52 -19.51
CA ALA A 765 -21.24 17.33 -20.70
C ALA A 765 -21.78 18.74 -20.37
N SER A 766 -21.21 19.37 -19.33
CA SER A 766 -21.59 20.73 -18.89
C SER A 766 -20.44 21.72 -19.14
N PRO A 767 -20.71 22.94 -19.62
CA PRO A 767 -19.68 23.96 -19.84
C PRO A 767 -19.13 24.53 -18.52
N ILE A 768 -19.90 24.49 -17.44
CA ILE A 768 -19.50 24.98 -16.12
C ILE A 768 -20.15 24.14 -15.02
N TYR A 769 -19.43 23.93 -13.91
CA TYR A 769 -19.91 23.15 -12.79
C TYR A 769 -19.19 23.54 -11.49
N THR A 770 -19.89 23.41 -10.36
CA THR A 770 -19.31 23.56 -9.01
C THR A 770 -20.02 22.64 -8.02
N HIS A 771 -19.58 22.60 -6.76
CA HIS A 771 -20.32 21.92 -5.70
C HIS A 771 -20.90 22.93 -4.71
N PHE A 772 -22.21 22.81 -4.47
CA PHE A 772 -22.99 23.69 -3.59
C PHE A 772 -23.80 22.90 -2.54
N THR A 773 -24.14 21.65 -2.85
CA THR A 773 -25.25 20.93 -2.21
C THR A 773 -24.92 20.23 -0.90
N SER A 774 -23.69 20.33 -0.39
CA SER A 774 -23.29 19.60 0.82
C SER A 774 -22.21 20.28 1.67
N PRO A 775 -22.50 21.48 2.20
CA PRO A 775 -21.56 22.25 3.01
C PRO A 775 -21.27 21.66 4.39
N ILE A 776 -22.05 20.68 4.89
CA ILE A 776 -21.70 19.97 6.13
C ILE A 776 -20.45 19.10 5.93
N ARG A 777 -20.29 18.51 4.73
CA ARG A 777 -19.24 17.54 4.43
C ARG A 777 -18.16 18.04 3.48
N ARG A 778 -18.30 19.20 2.83
CA ARG A 778 -17.31 19.75 1.89
C ARG A 778 -17.06 21.23 2.14
N TYR A 779 -15.79 21.60 2.31
CA TYR A 779 -15.42 23.00 2.50
C TYR A 779 -15.55 23.84 1.23
N ALA A 780 -15.38 23.22 0.05
CA ALA A 780 -15.64 23.86 -1.26
C ALA A 780 -17.04 24.49 -1.29
N ASP A 781 -18.05 23.74 -0.85
CA ASP A 781 -19.43 24.17 -0.82
C ASP A 781 -19.63 25.35 0.16
N ILE A 782 -18.90 25.40 1.29
CA ILE A 782 -18.92 26.57 2.19
C ILE A 782 -18.41 27.83 1.47
N ILE A 783 -17.33 27.73 0.70
CA ILE A 783 -16.82 28.87 -0.09
C ILE A 783 -17.83 29.28 -1.17
N VAL A 784 -18.43 28.32 -1.87
CA VAL A 784 -19.48 28.60 -2.86
C VAL A 784 -20.70 29.26 -2.20
N HIS A 785 -21.11 28.83 -1.00
CA HIS A 785 -22.17 29.47 -0.22
C HIS A 785 -21.82 30.91 0.16
N ARG A 786 -20.56 31.18 0.52
CA ARG A 786 -20.10 32.55 0.81
C ARG A 786 -20.14 33.42 -0.45
N LEU A 787 -19.60 32.94 -1.56
CA LEU A 787 -19.63 33.65 -2.84
C LEU A 787 -21.07 33.94 -3.28
N LEU A 788 -21.96 32.93 -3.23
CA LEU A 788 -23.35 33.10 -3.61
C LEU A 788 -24.10 34.05 -2.67
N ALA A 789 -23.82 34.02 -1.36
CA ALA A 789 -24.42 34.93 -0.40
C ALA A 789 -24.03 36.39 -0.67
N VAL A 790 -22.76 36.64 -1.04
CA VAL A 790 -22.30 37.98 -1.47
C VAL A 790 -22.91 38.37 -2.81
N ALA A 791 -23.00 37.44 -3.77
CA ALA A 791 -23.60 37.66 -5.10
C ALA A 791 -25.07 38.12 -5.03
N ILE A 792 -25.82 37.69 -4.02
CA ILE A 792 -27.22 38.11 -3.82
C ILE A 792 -27.37 39.26 -2.80
N GLY A 793 -26.26 39.82 -2.30
CA GLY A 793 -26.26 40.89 -1.31
C GLY A 793 -26.74 40.48 0.10
N ALA A 794 -26.77 39.17 0.40
CA ALA A 794 -27.19 38.65 1.70
C ALA A 794 -26.06 38.64 2.76
N ASP A 795 -24.80 38.71 2.33
CA ASP A 795 -23.63 38.82 3.19
C ASP A 795 -22.56 39.73 2.56
N THR A 796 -21.54 40.09 3.34
CA THR A 796 -20.45 40.99 2.94
C THR A 796 -19.18 40.24 2.52
N THR A 797 -18.43 40.83 1.59
CA THR A 797 -17.14 40.29 1.13
C THR A 797 -16.00 40.51 2.14
N TYR A 798 -14.88 39.80 1.95
CA TYR A 798 -13.61 39.98 2.66
C TYR A 798 -12.42 39.73 1.72
N PRO A 799 -11.22 40.32 1.96
CA PRO A 799 -10.12 40.29 1.00
C PRO A 799 -9.70 38.89 0.54
N ASP A 800 -9.64 37.93 1.47
CA ASP A 800 -9.20 36.56 1.19
C ASP A 800 -10.16 35.78 0.26
N LEU A 801 -11.43 36.18 0.19
CA LEU A 801 -12.41 35.56 -0.70
C LEU A 801 -12.14 35.90 -2.17
N MET A 802 -11.61 37.10 -2.43
CA MET A 802 -11.38 37.64 -3.77
C MET A 802 -9.95 37.42 -4.27
N ASP A 803 -9.03 36.98 -3.39
CA ASP A 803 -7.63 36.71 -3.75
C ASP A 803 -7.47 35.39 -4.50
N LYS A 804 -7.24 35.47 -5.81
CA LYS A 804 -7.06 34.31 -6.71
C LYS A 804 -5.95 33.35 -6.28
N HIS A 805 -4.85 33.84 -5.69
CA HIS A 805 -3.74 32.99 -5.29
C HIS A 805 -4.09 32.18 -4.04
N LYS A 806 -4.78 32.79 -3.07
CA LYS A 806 -5.31 32.08 -1.90
C LYS A 806 -6.37 31.07 -2.29
N GLN A 807 -7.29 31.42 -3.18
CA GLN A 807 -8.31 30.48 -3.68
C GLN A 807 -7.67 29.31 -4.43
N SER A 808 -6.64 29.55 -5.24
CA SER A 808 -5.89 28.48 -5.92
C SER A 808 -5.18 27.54 -4.94
N ALA A 809 -4.50 28.10 -3.93
CA ALA A 809 -3.86 27.30 -2.88
C ALA A 809 -4.89 26.46 -2.09
N LEU A 810 -6.06 27.03 -1.80
CA LEU A 810 -7.16 26.32 -1.17
C LEU A 810 -7.66 25.18 -2.07
N CYS A 811 -7.93 25.42 -3.35
CA CYS A 811 -8.34 24.39 -4.30
C CYS A 811 -7.35 23.22 -4.35
N ASN A 812 -6.03 23.50 -4.36
CA ASN A 812 -5.00 22.47 -4.32
C ASN A 812 -5.07 21.62 -3.05
N ASN A 813 -5.28 22.24 -1.88
CA ASN A 813 -5.48 21.51 -0.63
C ASN A 813 -6.76 20.66 -0.67
N LEU A 814 -7.88 21.21 -1.15
CA LEU A 814 -9.15 20.49 -1.26
C LEU A 814 -9.07 19.29 -2.21
N ASN A 815 -8.37 19.44 -3.34
CA ASN A 815 -8.11 18.35 -4.28
C ASN A 815 -7.27 17.24 -3.64
N TYR A 816 -6.22 17.61 -2.90
CA TYR A 816 -5.38 16.66 -2.17
C TYR A 816 -6.19 15.91 -1.10
N ARG A 817 -6.92 16.63 -0.23
CA ARG A 817 -7.76 16.03 0.82
C ARG A 817 -8.85 15.13 0.27
N HIS A 818 -9.51 15.53 -0.81
CA HIS A 818 -10.52 14.70 -1.48
C HIS A 818 -9.92 13.40 -2.03
N LYS A 819 -8.76 13.48 -2.69
CA LYS A 819 -8.05 12.31 -3.20
C LYS A 819 -7.65 11.34 -2.08
N MET A 820 -7.10 11.88 -0.99
CA MET A 820 -6.70 11.08 0.17
C MET A 820 -7.90 10.42 0.85
N SER A 821 -9.03 11.14 0.98
CA SER A 821 -10.28 10.59 1.50
C SER A 821 -10.79 9.41 0.68
N GLN A 822 -10.76 9.48 -0.66
CA GLN A 822 -11.16 8.36 -1.51
C GLN A 822 -10.24 7.15 -1.35
N TYR A 823 -8.92 7.37 -1.21
CA TYR A 823 -7.98 6.28 -0.98
C TYR A 823 -8.18 5.64 0.40
N ALA A 824 -8.39 6.43 1.45
CA ALA A 824 -8.71 5.92 2.78
C ALA A 824 -10.01 5.09 2.79
N GLN A 825 -11.06 5.57 2.12
CA GLN A 825 -12.33 4.83 2.00
C GLN A 825 -12.15 3.49 1.28
N ARG A 826 -11.44 3.46 0.15
CA ARG A 826 -11.16 2.21 -0.59
C ARG A 826 -10.29 1.24 0.23
N ALA A 827 -9.29 1.75 0.94
CA ALA A 827 -8.44 0.95 1.81
C ALA A 827 -9.24 0.37 2.99
N SER A 828 -10.16 1.15 3.58
CA SER A 828 -11.04 0.69 4.65
C SER A 828 -11.99 -0.41 4.18
N VAL A 829 -12.58 -0.26 2.98
CA VAL A 829 -13.40 -1.32 2.37
C VAL A 829 -12.58 -2.59 2.17
N ALA A 830 -11.38 -2.47 1.58
CA ALA A 830 -10.49 -3.62 1.36
C ALA A 830 -10.10 -4.32 2.67
N PHE A 831 -9.76 -3.55 3.72
CA PHE A 831 -9.44 -4.09 5.04
C PHE A 831 -10.64 -4.82 5.64
N HIS A 832 -11.84 -4.25 5.61
CA HIS A 832 -13.04 -4.91 6.16
C HIS A 832 -13.41 -6.16 5.36
N THR A 833 -13.19 -6.18 4.05
CA THR A 833 -13.33 -7.41 3.26
C THR A 833 -12.37 -8.50 3.74
N GLN A 834 -11.14 -8.14 4.12
CA GLN A 834 -10.14 -9.07 4.64
C GLN A 834 -10.47 -9.53 6.06
N VAL A 835 -10.83 -8.62 6.97
CA VAL A 835 -11.20 -8.95 8.36
C VAL A 835 -12.43 -9.86 8.38
N ASN A 836 -13.44 -9.58 7.55
CA ASN A 836 -14.55 -10.51 7.38
C ASN A 836 -14.09 -11.90 6.93
N ALA A 837 -13.10 -12.00 6.05
CA ALA A 837 -12.54 -13.31 5.72
C ALA A 837 -11.82 -13.96 6.93
N TYR A 838 -11.14 -13.18 7.79
CA TYR A 838 -10.25 -13.64 8.86
C TYR A 838 -10.90 -13.93 10.23
N GLN A 839 -11.71 -13.01 10.79
CA GLN A 839 -12.47 -13.23 12.05
C GLN A 839 -13.35 -14.46 11.95
N HIS A 840 -13.85 -14.68 10.74
CA HIS A 840 -14.43 -15.93 10.36
C HIS A 840 -13.42 -17.06 10.59
N LEU A 841 -12.30 -17.26 9.87
CA LEU A 841 -11.27 -18.34 10.03
C LEU A 841 -10.99 -18.83 11.49
N ASN A 842 -10.90 -17.97 12.50
CA ASN A 842 -10.60 -18.40 13.89
C ASN A 842 -11.77 -19.02 14.68
N CYS A 843 -13.04 -18.79 14.30
CA CYS A 843 -14.19 -19.35 15.03
C CYS A 843 -14.39 -20.88 14.89
N VAL A 844 -13.60 -21.58 14.05
CA VAL A 844 -13.74 -23.03 13.77
C VAL A 844 -12.87 -23.86 14.71
N ASN A 845 -11.92 -23.23 15.42
CA ASN A 845 -11.20 -23.90 16.52
C ASN A 845 -11.91 -23.77 17.88
N TRP A 846 -13.02 -23.05 17.99
CA TRP A 846 -13.73 -22.85 19.28
C TRP A 846 -15.15 -23.43 19.35
N LEU A 847 -15.74 -23.83 18.21
CA LEU A 847 -17.12 -24.34 18.14
C LEU A 847 -17.26 -25.87 18.09
N SER A 848 -16.19 -26.62 18.34
CA SER A 848 -16.26 -28.07 18.56
C SER A 848 -16.79 -28.47 19.96
N LEU A 849 -17.22 -27.53 20.80
CA LEU A 849 -17.58 -27.79 22.21
C LEU A 849 -19.01 -27.45 22.67
N LEU A 850 -19.90 -26.82 21.89
CA LEU A 850 -21.28 -26.60 22.34
C LEU A 850 -22.33 -26.83 21.24
N HIS A 851 -23.03 -27.96 21.34
CA HIS A 851 -24.21 -28.31 20.57
C HIS A 851 -25.40 -27.41 20.96
N ILE A 852 -25.67 -26.34 20.20
CA ILE A 852 -26.97 -25.62 20.27
C ILE A 852 -27.47 -25.35 18.83
N LYS A 853 -28.70 -25.81 18.56
CA LYS A 853 -29.45 -25.65 17.29
C LYS A 853 -30.51 -24.56 17.46
N THR A 854 -30.44 -23.47 16.70
CA THR A 854 -31.58 -22.64 16.22
C THR A 854 -31.11 -21.63 15.15
N PRO A 855 -31.99 -21.12 14.26
CA PRO A 855 -31.66 -20.75 12.89
C PRO A 855 -31.27 -19.27 12.74
N PHE A 856 -30.02 -19.00 12.35
CA PHE A 856 -29.53 -17.66 12.02
C PHE A 856 -29.02 -17.66 10.58
N PHE A 857 -29.91 -17.25 9.67
CA PHE A 857 -29.75 -17.39 8.23
C PHE A 857 -29.31 -16.06 7.61
N LEU A 858 -28.10 -15.58 7.93
CA LEU A 858 -27.28 -14.66 7.09
C LEU A 858 -25.91 -14.37 7.73
N GLN A 859 -25.18 -15.42 8.15
CA GLN A 859 -23.87 -15.30 8.84
C GLN A 859 -22.80 -16.23 8.24
N LEU A 860 -22.99 -16.59 6.96
CA LEU A 860 -22.42 -17.78 6.33
C LEU A 860 -21.58 -17.53 5.06
N PHE A 861 -21.24 -16.27 4.73
CA PHE A 861 -20.82 -15.96 3.36
C PHE A 861 -19.37 -16.32 3.01
N PHE A 862 -18.40 -16.18 3.93
CA PHE A 862 -16.99 -16.52 3.62
C PHE A 862 -16.44 -17.73 4.39
N LYS A 863 -17.09 -18.18 5.47
CA LYS A 863 -16.51 -19.23 6.33
C LYS A 863 -17.03 -20.65 6.17
N SER A 864 -18.16 -20.89 5.53
CA SER A 864 -18.57 -22.29 5.30
C SER A 864 -17.70 -23.00 4.25
N ARG A 865 -16.81 -22.29 3.53
CA ARG A 865 -16.07 -22.87 2.41
C ARG A 865 -14.56 -22.71 2.36
N GLY A 866 -13.90 -21.86 3.18
CA GLY A 866 -12.42 -21.79 3.32
C GLY A 866 -11.59 -21.45 2.07
N ILE A 867 -12.21 -21.53 0.89
CA ILE A 867 -11.73 -21.46 -0.49
C ILE A 867 -13.03 -21.13 -1.25
N LEU A 868 -13.21 -19.90 -1.72
CA LEU A 868 -14.37 -19.56 -2.54
C LEU A 868 -13.98 -19.63 -4.01
N ASN A 869 -14.68 -20.49 -4.74
CA ASN A 869 -14.56 -20.62 -6.18
C ASN A 869 -15.65 -19.75 -6.80
N GLU A 870 -15.24 -18.66 -7.42
CA GLU A 870 -16.16 -17.73 -8.06
C GLU A 870 -15.73 -17.48 -9.50
N GLU A 871 -16.72 -17.10 -10.30
CA GLU A 871 -16.50 -16.70 -11.67
C GLU A 871 -16.03 -15.25 -11.70
N GLY A 872 -14.95 -15.02 -12.42
CA GLY A 872 -14.38 -13.70 -12.65
C GLY A 872 -14.14 -13.44 -14.12
N PHE A 873 -13.89 -12.17 -14.43
CA PHE A 873 -13.58 -11.71 -15.78
C PHE A 873 -12.19 -11.11 -15.80
N VAL A 874 -11.39 -11.49 -16.79
CA VAL A 874 -10.05 -10.92 -17.00
C VAL A 874 -10.21 -9.46 -17.43
N LEU A 875 -9.70 -8.52 -16.62
CA LEU A 875 -9.69 -7.10 -16.97
C LEU A 875 -8.41 -6.68 -17.67
N PHE A 876 -7.26 -7.19 -17.19
CA PHE A 876 -5.96 -6.87 -17.76
C PHE A 876 -5.10 -8.10 -17.87
N VAL A 877 -4.26 -8.09 -18.89
CA VAL A 877 -3.27 -9.12 -19.18
C VAL A 877 -1.88 -8.48 -19.09
N ARG A 878 -0.97 -9.10 -18.32
CA ARG A 878 0.43 -8.69 -18.14
C ARG A 878 1.36 -9.84 -18.58
N LYS A 879 2.67 -9.57 -18.67
CA LYS A 879 3.66 -10.58 -19.11
C LYS A 879 3.72 -11.81 -18.21
N ASN A 880 3.49 -11.68 -16.91
CA ASN A 880 3.61 -12.76 -15.93
C ASN A 880 2.35 -12.96 -15.06
N ALA A 881 1.26 -12.24 -15.35
CA ALA A 881 0.06 -12.24 -14.53
C ALA A 881 -1.20 -11.81 -15.30
N ILE A 882 -2.37 -12.19 -14.79
CA ILE A 882 -3.67 -11.62 -15.19
C ILE A 882 -4.35 -10.95 -14.00
N ILE A 883 -5.08 -9.87 -14.27
CA ILE A 883 -5.91 -9.19 -13.26
C ILE A 883 -7.37 -9.57 -13.52
N VAL A 884 -8.00 -10.16 -12.51
CA VAL A 884 -9.36 -10.70 -12.58
C VAL A 884 -10.29 -9.88 -11.68
N LEU A 885 -11.45 -9.51 -12.21
CA LEU A 885 -12.55 -8.90 -11.45
C LEU A 885 -13.60 -9.95 -11.11
N ILE A 886 -14.03 -9.97 -9.85
CA ILE A 886 -15.12 -10.80 -9.36
C ILE A 886 -16.34 -9.90 -9.13
N PRO A 887 -17.32 -9.88 -10.05
CA PRO A 887 -18.45 -8.96 -10.02
C PRO A 887 -19.26 -9.01 -8.74
N LYS A 888 -19.46 -10.23 -8.21
CA LYS A 888 -20.28 -10.51 -7.03
C LYS A 888 -19.79 -9.76 -5.79
N PHE A 889 -18.48 -9.58 -5.67
CA PHE A 889 -17.84 -8.91 -4.53
C PHE A 889 -17.28 -7.54 -4.88
N GLY A 890 -17.33 -7.13 -6.15
CA GLY A 890 -16.62 -5.95 -6.64
C GLY A 890 -15.12 -6.00 -6.39
N LEU A 891 -14.53 -7.21 -6.36
CA LEU A 891 -13.16 -7.43 -5.92
C LEU A 891 -12.23 -7.71 -7.09
N GLU A 892 -11.06 -7.09 -7.06
CA GLU A 892 -10.00 -7.32 -8.03
C GLU A 892 -8.84 -8.06 -7.39
N GLY A 893 -8.29 -9.04 -8.09
CA GLY A 893 -7.08 -9.72 -7.67
C GLY A 893 -6.18 -10.05 -8.85
N THR A 894 -4.90 -10.25 -8.53
CA THR A 894 -3.89 -10.62 -9.50
C THR A 894 -3.58 -12.10 -9.35
N VAL A 895 -3.62 -12.83 -10.46
CA VAL A 895 -3.18 -14.22 -10.55
C VAL A 895 -1.80 -14.22 -11.20
N PHE A 896 -0.79 -14.66 -10.45
CA PHE A 896 0.59 -14.79 -10.94
C PHE A 896 0.80 -16.18 -11.53
N PHE A 897 1.46 -16.25 -12.69
CA PHE A 897 1.79 -17.52 -13.37
C PHE A 897 3.20 -18.02 -13.04
N ASP A 898 4.03 -17.16 -12.46
CA ASP A 898 5.42 -17.47 -12.10
C ASP A 898 5.51 -17.64 -10.58
N SER A 899 5.96 -18.81 -10.13
CA SER A 899 6.14 -19.13 -8.70
C SER A 899 7.52 -19.74 -8.48
N LYS A 900 8.27 -19.20 -7.52
CA LYS A 900 9.67 -19.60 -7.21
C LYS A 900 9.85 -21.10 -6.93
N ASP A 901 8.80 -21.79 -6.51
CA ASP A 901 8.85 -23.19 -6.06
C ASP A 901 8.42 -24.21 -7.14
N LYS A 902 8.16 -23.79 -8.38
CA LYS A 902 7.73 -24.68 -9.48
C LYS A 902 8.42 -24.33 -10.79
N VAL A 903 8.51 -25.30 -11.70
CA VAL A 903 9.01 -25.10 -13.07
C VAL A 903 8.19 -23.99 -13.74
N SER A 904 8.85 -22.92 -14.16
CA SER A 904 8.23 -21.78 -14.83
C SER A 904 7.55 -22.26 -16.12
N PRO A 905 6.23 -22.08 -16.29
CA PRO A 905 5.53 -22.50 -17.50
C PRO A 905 6.01 -21.71 -18.72
N ASN A 906 5.82 -22.24 -19.92
CA ASN A 906 6.11 -21.51 -21.15
C ASN A 906 5.09 -20.38 -21.32
N ILE A 907 5.55 -19.13 -21.21
CA ILE A 907 4.72 -17.93 -21.26
C ILE A 907 5.12 -17.09 -22.48
N VAL A 908 4.14 -16.80 -23.34
CA VAL A 908 4.30 -15.90 -24.50
C VAL A 908 3.29 -14.76 -24.38
N PHE A 909 3.78 -13.52 -24.37
CA PHE A 909 2.94 -12.33 -24.29
C PHE A 909 2.98 -11.54 -25.61
N GLU A 910 1.80 -11.23 -26.15
CA GLU A 910 1.63 -10.44 -27.37
C GLU A 910 1.09 -9.03 -27.00
N GLU A 911 1.87 -7.99 -27.26
CA GLU A 911 1.54 -6.60 -26.90
C GLU A 911 0.45 -5.95 -27.79
N GLU A 912 0.25 -6.45 -29.01
CA GLU A 912 -0.74 -5.90 -29.95
C GLU A 912 -2.18 -6.30 -29.59
N GLY A 913 -2.39 -7.52 -29.10
CA GLY A 913 -3.70 -8.12 -28.75
C GLY A 913 -4.04 -8.18 -27.25
N PRO A 914 -3.32 -7.42 -26.39
CA PRO A 914 -2.90 -7.84 -25.04
C PRO A 914 -3.30 -9.27 -24.66
N THR A 915 -2.59 -10.24 -25.22
CA THR A 915 -2.87 -11.67 -25.06
C THR A 915 -1.72 -12.37 -24.35
N LEU A 916 -2.07 -13.26 -23.42
CA LEU A 916 -1.10 -14.09 -22.68
C LEU A 916 -1.38 -15.54 -22.98
N SER A 917 -0.42 -16.20 -23.62
CA SER A 917 -0.43 -17.63 -23.85
C SER A 917 0.41 -18.30 -22.77
N VAL A 918 -0.21 -19.18 -21.98
CA VAL A 918 0.46 -20.01 -20.97
C VAL A 918 0.27 -21.46 -21.37
N GLU A 919 1.36 -22.12 -21.75
CA GLU A 919 1.35 -23.47 -22.35
C GLU A 919 0.42 -23.54 -23.58
N GLN A 920 -0.73 -24.22 -23.47
CA GLN A 920 -1.72 -24.39 -24.55
C GLN A 920 -2.91 -23.42 -24.44
N HIS A 921 -3.01 -22.63 -23.37
CA HIS A 921 -4.16 -21.78 -23.10
C HIS A 921 -3.85 -20.31 -23.39
N LYS A 922 -4.72 -19.66 -24.16
CA LYS A 922 -4.62 -18.24 -24.50
C LYS A 922 -5.66 -17.43 -23.74
N PHE A 923 -5.20 -16.45 -22.95
CA PHE A 923 -6.05 -15.55 -22.18
C PHE A 923 -6.20 -14.22 -22.91
N HIS A 924 -7.46 -13.81 -23.11
CA HIS A 924 -7.83 -12.50 -23.65
C HIS A 924 -8.52 -11.65 -22.58
N ILE A 925 -8.59 -10.35 -22.83
CA ILE A 925 -9.42 -9.45 -22.02
C ILE A 925 -10.90 -9.84 -22.17
N PHE A 926 -11.62 -9.80 -21.05
CA PHE A 926 -13.01 -10.23 -20.86
C PHE A 926 -13.28 -11.72 -20.93
N ASP A 927 -12.24 -12.55 -20.98
CA ASP A 927 -12.44 -13.99 -20.86
C ASP A 927 -12.93 -14.34 -19.45
N LYS A 928 -13.84 -15.31 -19.42
CA LYS A 928 -14.42 -15.84 -18.19
C LYS A 928 -13.45 -16.85 -17.61
N VAL A 929 -13.07 -16.63 -16.35
CA VAL A 929 -12.17 -17.52 -15.60
C VAL A 929 -12.81 -17.90 -14.28
N LYS A 930 -12.43 -19.05 -13.74
CA LYS A 930 -12.84 -19.47 -12.41
C LYS A 930 -11.65 -19.39 -11.48
N VAL A 931 -11.78 -18.60 -10.43
CA VAL A 931 -10.69 -18.33 -9.49
C VAL A 931 -11.07 -18.76 -8.09
N THR A 932 -10.09 -19.31 -7.39
CA THR A 932 -10.14 -19.51 -5.94
C THR A 932 -9.62 -18.26 -5.26
N ILE A 933 -10.36 -17.77 -4.27
CA ILE A 933 -9.95 -16.68 -3.39
C ILE A 933 -9.44 -17.28 -2.07
N SER A 934 -8.20 -16.96 -1.69
CA SER A 934 -7.64 -17.26 -0.38
C SER A 934 -6.95 -16.02 0.23
N LEU A 935 -6.72 -16.03 1.54
CA LEU A 935 -5.99 -14.98 2.23
C LEU A 935 -4.56 -15.45 2.51
N ASP A 936 -3.58 -14.67 2.07
CA ASP A 936 -2.16 -14.86 2.33
C ASP A 936 -1.75 -13.95 3.48
N ASP A 937 -1.44 -14.58 4.62
CA ASP A 937 -1.03 -13.98 5.88
C ASP A 937 0.48 -14.10 6.13
N SER A 938 1.27 -14.52 5.14
CA SER A 938 2.74 -14.60 5.23
C SER A 938 3.40 -13.28 5.63
N ASN A 939 2.83 -12.15 5.20
CA ASN A 939 3.23 -10.81 5.64
C ASN A 939 2.08 -10.14 6.42
N ILE A 940 2.23 -10.08 7.74
CA ILE A 940 1.26 -9.47 8.67
C ILE A 940 0.92 -8.02 8.28
N GLN A 941 1.86 -7.27 7.68
CA GLN A 941 1.60 -5.89 7.26
C GLN A 941 0.63 -5.78 6.11
N HIS A 942 0.66 -6.77 5.23
CA HIS A 942 -0.03 -6.81 3.95
C HIS A 942 -0.66 -8.17 3.78
N GLN A 943 -1.70 -8.42 4.57
CA GLN A 943 -2.60 -9.52 4.27
C GLN A 943 -3.15 -9.29 2.86
N LYS A 944 -2.88 -10.24 1.97
CA LYS A 944 -3.27 -10.13 0.56
C LYS A 944 -4.34 -11.14 0.29
N ILE A 945 -5.27 -10.74 -0.56
CA ILE A 945 -6.16 -11.70 -1.20
C ILE A 945 -5.37 -12.32 -2.33
N ARG A 946 -5.03 -13.60 -2.20
CA ARG A 946 -4.38 -14.40 -3.23
C ARG A 946 -5.49 -15.01 -4.09
N MET A 947 -5.40 -14.77 -5.39
CA MET A 947 -6.24 -15.46 -6.36
C MET A 947 -5.43 -16.53 -7.06
N ALA A 948 -5.99 -17.73 -7.15
CA ALA A 948 -5.42 -18.83 -7.91
C ALA A 948 -6.41 -19.27 -8.98
N LEU A 949 -5.91 -19.63 -10.16
CA LEU A 949 -6.74 -20.11 -11.26
C LEU A 949 -7.21 -21.55 -10.98
N ILE A 950 -8.47 -21.84 -11.27
CA ILE A 950 -9.03 -23.20 -11.26
C ILE A 950 -9.29 -23.64 -12.70
N GLU A 951 -10.04 -22.83 -13.44
CA GLU A 951 -10.40 -23.09 -14.84
C GLU A 951 -10.00 -21.88 -15.69
N PRO A 952 -9.27 -22.09 -16.81
CA PRO A 952 -8.79 -23.36 -17.35
C PRO A 952 -7.72 -24.06 -16.48
N VAL A 953 -7.66 -25.40 -16.56
CA VAL A 953 -6.69 -26.21 -15.79
C VAL A 953 -5.33 -26.19 -16.51
N ILE A 954 -4.36 -25.49 -15.93
CA ILE A 954 -2.99 -25.40 -16.43
C ILE A 954 -2.08 -26.18 -15.47
N PRO A 955 -1.36 -27.22 -15.93
CA PRO A 955 -0.41 -27.97 -15.10
C PRO A 955 0.61 -27.04 -14.43
N GLY A 956 0.82 -27.20 -13.12
CA GLY A 956 1.77 -26.38 -12.34
C GLY A 956 1.21 -25.04 -11.83
N VAL A 957 0.21 -24.46 -12.53
CA VAL A 957 -0.38 -23.14 -12.23
C VAL A 957 -1.73 -23.26 -11.53
N SER A 958 -2.65 -24.07 -12.07
CA SER A 958 -4.02 -24.17 -11.54
C SER A 958 -4.08 -25.05 -10.28
N VAL A 959 -4.93 -24.67 -9.33
CA VAL A 959 -5.15 -25.43 -8.08
C VAL A 959 -6.26 -26.45 -8.33
N PRO A 960 -6.11 -27.73 -7.94
CA PRO A 960 -7.17 -28.72 -8.09
C PRO A 960 -8.42 -28.29 -7.31
N ALA A 961 -9.60 -28.43 -7.93
CA ALA A 961 -10.86 -28.18 -7.26
C ALA A 961 -11.00 -29.14 -6.06
N PRO A 962 -11.29 -28.66 -4.84
CA PRO A 962 -11.51 -29.56 -3.71
C PRO A 962 -12.75 -30.42 -3.97
N ASP A 963 -12.64 -31.74 -3.72
CA ASP A 963 -13.72 -32.70 -3.88
C ASP A 963 -14.96 -32.25 -3.09
N THR A 964 -16.03 -31.91 -3.79
CA THR A 964 -17.33 -31.63 -3.18
C THR A 964 -17.83 -32.88 -2.44
N GLU A 965 -18.12 -32.73 -1.14
CA GLU A 965 -18.69 -33.74 -0.26
C GLU A 965 -19.80 -34.55 -0.94
N ARG A 966 -19.71 -35.88 -0.83
CA ARG A 966 -20.75 -36.82 -1.29
C ARG A 966 -22.10 -36.47 -0.67
N PRO A 967 -23.21 -36.44 -1.43
CA PRO A 967 -24.52 -36.14 -0.86
C PRO A 967 -24.89 -37.19 0.19
N ALA A 968 -25.15 -36.74 1.41
CA ALA A 968 -25.57 -37.58 2.52
C ALA A 968 -26.80 -38.42 2.12
N LYS A 969 -26.67 -39.75 2.24
CA LYS A 969 -27.78 -40.69 2.06
C LYS A 969 -28.91 -40.32 3.02
N LYS A 970 -30.11 -40.05 2.47
CA LYS A 970 -31.36 -39.99 3.23
C LYS A 970 -31.54 -41.30 4.02
N GLN A 971 -31.38 -41.25 5.34
CA GLN A 971 -31.92 -42.29 6.21
C GLN A 971 -33.44 -42.08 6.28
N LYS A 972 -34.18 -43.12 5.89
CA LYS A 972 -35.61 -43.28 6.18
C LYS A 972 -35.77 -43.36 7.69
N LEU A 973 -36.62 -42.51 8.25
CA LEU A 973 -37.20 -42.71 9.58
C LEU A 973 -38.48 -43.53 9.39
N ASP A 974 -38.42 -44.79 9.81
CA ASP A 974 -39.60 -45.58 10.16
C ASP A 974 -39.94 -45.31 11.63
N HIS A 975 -41.24 -45.10 11.88
CA HIS A 975 -41.96 -44.93 13.15
C HIS A 975 -41.86 -43.61 13.91
#